data_AF-A0A2N5Z2Y1-F1
#
_entry.id   AF-A0A2N5Z2Y1-F1
#
_cell.length_a   1.000
_cell.length_b   1.000
_cell.length_c   1.000
_cell.angle_alpha   90.00
_cell.angle_beta   90.00
_cell.angle_gamma   90.00
#
_symmetry.space_group_name_H-M   'P 1'
#
loop_
_entity.id
_entity.type
_entity.pdbx_description
1 polymer ?
#
loop_
_entity_poly.entity_id
_entity_poly.type
_entity_poly.pdbx_seq_one_letter_code
_entity_poly.pdbx_strand_id
1 'polypeptide(L)'
;MDLKEGLSRTRDYLEVESECKSDSNSNQNRDKILFQPSLNDHSFTIELVKNKGFNVLTGRNGTGKASLVEKDLLPEIEKIINGRKSSKIEGINPSEIKRIISIDSKPIGKTPRSNPATYTKLSDQIRNLFASLDESKADNISRSHFSFNTKGGRCENCEGAGRIQIGMHFLGKVDVLCPVCNGKRFRKEILKYKYKGKNISEVYDLSVEEALGFFNSEKKISGFLQILYDLGLGYICLGQSSTTLSGGEAQRVKLAAELAKAKLSGNLYIMQFPSSGLHPSDISRLIDALNKLAESNMMILIENNHQIIAAASNIIEFSKPGNNSIDISYQGIPELYSIPEYDNEQKAKTENFTKIDEVLFKGVKTNNLKGVDFSFPNEGITVILGPSGSGKSSLAFETVFSESQSRFNEGFSVFVKNKIPKAGSADFSFCRGITPSVSVSQELMKAGKRSDLSTLTGINELLRLLYSRVGEYRCPDCGNVLDTKICKCGYERNFEINMSMFSFNHELGACKHCDGLGEVILCDPDKLVTNPELSLLDGALKGTKTGLFYGDVYGQYVATLKEFGKSHNINYSVPYCQLSEEAKNLAMNGSEDVLSVQWKYKRGNREGVHSMETNWKGFLHFVNEEYQRKHGDKRGQAMMNVMSVRVCPSCNGARLNSSALSFFIKDKNIADIHRMTITEAVQWVKNMLEGNSGLNRKVFKEISTPLLMKLKNLQQLGLAYLQLSRRADTLSGGEAQRVKLSSLLGSEFTGVTYVLD
;
A
#
# COMPACT_ATOMS: atom_id res chain seq x y z
N MET A 1 36.13 19.82 7.94
CA MET A 1 34.91 20.64 7.88
C MET A 1 34.24 20.52 9.23
N ASP A 2 34.34 21.59 10.02
CA ASP A 2 33.72 21.73 11.35
C ASP A 2 32.19 21.63 11.26
N LEU A 3 31.61 20.64 11.92
CA LEU A 3 30.17 20.45 12.11
C LEU A 3 29.72 21.10 13.43
N LYS A 4 29.86 22.43 13.55
CA LYS A 4 29.50 23.18 14.77
C LYS A 4 28.34 24.17 14.63
N GLU A 5 27.64 24.23 13.50
CA GLU A 5 26.41 25.03 13.37
C GLU A 5 25.21 24.13 12.99
N GLY A 6 24.15 24.13 13.82
CA GLY A 6 22.84 23.54 13.51
C GLY A 6 22.54 22.15 14.11
N LEU A 7 22.79 21.93 15.41
CA LEU A 7 22.79 20.59 16.01
C LEU A 7 21.41 19.95 16.28
N SER A 8 20.28 20.68 16.33
CA SER A 8 18.88 20.14 16.28
C SER A 8 17.87 21.23 16.68
N ARG A 9 16.76 21.38 15.95
CA ARG A 9 15.64 22.27 16.34
C ARG A 9 15.06 21.97 17.73
N THR A 10 15.14 20.72 18.17
CA THR A 10 14.70 20.31 19.50
C THR A 10 15.66 20.83 20.57
N ARG A 11 16.96 20.85 20.29
CA ARG A 11 17.97 21.44 21.18
C ARG A 11 17.80 22.95 21.27
N ASP A 12 17.61 23.62 20.14
CA ASP A 12 17.39 25.07 20.10
C ASP A 12 16.13 25.47 20.90
N TYR A 13 15.06 24.67 20.85
CA TYR A 13 13.87 24.89 21.66
C TYR A 13 14.10 24.67 23.17
N LEU A 14 14.98 23.74 23.55
CA LEU A 14 15.32 23.47 24.96
C LEU A 14 16.30 24.49 25.55
N GLU A 15 17.13 25.13 24.70
CA GLU A 15 18.13 26.13 25.10
C GLU A 15 17.59 27.57 25.07
N VAL A 16 16.45 27.82 24.41
CA VAL A 16 15.79 29.13 24.36
C VAL A 16 14.65 29.16 25.39
N GLU A 17 14.71 30.09 26.36
CA GLU A 17 13.54 30.53 27.11
C GLU A 17 12.54 31.13 26.10
N SER A 18 11.67 30.29 25.56
CA SER A 18 10.63 30.74 24.64
C SER A 18 9.51 31.38 25.46
N GLU A 19 9.54 32.72 25.52
CA GLU A 19 8.39 33.51 25.96
C GLU A 19 7.22 33.25 24.99
N CYS A 20 6.26 32.43 25.41
CA CYS A 20 4.94 32.42 24.79
C CYS A 20 4.31 33.80 25.03
N LYS A 21 4.24 34.62 23.97
CA LYS A 21 3.49 35.88 24.01
C LYS A 21 2.03 35.57 24.33
N SER A 22 1.60 35.87 25.55
CA SER A 22 0.19 35.97 25.88
C SER A 22 -0.35 37.25 25.22
N ASP A 23 -1.26 37.10 24.26
CA ASP A 23 -2.00 38.26 23.75
C ASP A 23 -2.90 38.78 24.88
N SER A 24 -2.49 39.89 25.49
CA SER A 24 -3.06 40.51 26.70
C SER A 24 -4.40 41.24 26.48
N ASN A 25 -5.25 40.72 25.59
CA ASN A 25 -6.60 41.26 25.39
C ASN A 25 -7.64 40.49 26.24
N SER A 26 -7.49 40.58 27.57
CA SER A 26 -8.43 40.08 28.57
C SER A 26 -9.62 41.04 28.75
N ASN A 27 -10.48 41.12 27.74
CA ASN A 27 -11.75 41.83 27.84
C ASN A 27 -12.74 41.05 28.73
N GLN A 28 -13.04 41.58 29.92
CA GLN A 28 -13.84 40.98 31.00
C GLN A 28 -15.36 40.82 30.72
N ASN A 29 -15.86 41.23 29.54
CA ASN A 29 -17.27 41.07 29.15
C ASN A 29 -17.40 40.16 27.92
N ARG A 30 -17.39 38.84 28.12
CA ARG A 30 -17.68 37.86 27.05
C ARG A 30 -19.01 37.16 27.34
N ASP A 31 -19.83 37.00 26.30
CA ASP A 31 -21.04 36.18 26.38
C ASP A 31 -20.67 34.73 26.72
N LYS A 32 -21.25 34.22 27.82
CA LYS A 32 -21.02 32.87 28.33
C LYS A 32 -22.22 31.97 28.06
N ILE A 33 -21.94 30.68 27.88
CA ILE A 33 -22.91 29.59 27.89
C ILE A 33 -22.71 28.85 29.20
N LEU A 34 -23.82 28.61 29.92
CA LEU A 34 -23.82 27.84 31.16
C LEU A 34 -24.31 26.44 30.84
N PHE A 35 -23.56 25.42 31.23
CA PHE A 35 -23.90 24.01 31.02
C PHE A 35 -23.89 23.23 32.34
N GLN A 36 -24.99 22.52 32.62
CA GLN A 36 -25.16 21.63 33.77
C GLN A 36 -25.07 20.16 33.33
N PRO A 37 -23.97 19.44 33.67
CA PRO A 37 -23.79 18.04 33.30
C PRO A 37 -24.75 17.08 34.03
N SER A 38 -25.05 15.95 33.38
CA SER A 38 -25.90 14.86 33.89
C SER A 38 -25.18 13.87 34.78
N LEU A 39 -23.85 13.90 34.80
CA LEU A 39 -23.02 12.81 35.29
C LEU A 39 -22.80 12.81 36.81
N ASN A 40 -23.43 13.69 37.60
CA ASN A 40 -23.23 13.74 39.06
C ASN A 40 -24.42 14.31 39.85
N ASP A 41 -24.59 13.80 41.08
CA ASP A 41 -25.49 14.28 42.15
C ASP A 41 -25.06 15.64 42.76
N HIS A 42 -23.97 16.25 42.27
CA HIS A 42 -23.47 17.55 42.71
C HIS A 42 -23.51 18.57 41.57
N SER A 43 -24.22 19.68 41.78
CA SER A 43 -24.52 20.75 40.82
C SER A 43 -23.31 21.66 40.56
N PHE A 44 -22.39 21.27 39.68
CA PHE A 44 -21.41 22.21 39.13
C PHE A 44 -21.82 22.69 37.74
N THR A 45 -21.54 23.97 37.44
CA THR A 45 -21.89 24.62 36.17
C THR A 45 -20.62 24.90 35.37
N ILE A 46 -20.58 24.41 34.14
CA ILE A 46 -19.50 24.68 33.19
C ILE A 46 -19.81 25.96 32.44
N GLU A 47 -18.90 26.92 32.49
CA GLU A 47 -18.98 28.17 31.73
C GLU A 47 -18.14 28.05 30.45
N LEU A 48 -18.75 28.29 29.30
CA LEU A 48 -18.07 28.31 27.99
C LEU A 48 -18.18 29.68 27.34
N VAL A 49 -17.09 30.17 26.77
CA VAL A 49 -17.04 31.43 26.01
C VAL A 49 -17.49 31.19 24.57
N LYS A 50 -18.35 32.08 24.05
CA LYS A 50 -18.95 31.94 22.72
C LYS A 50 -18.07 32.31 21.54
N ASN A 51 -17.36 33.44 21.60
CA ASN A 51 -16.64 34.02 20.46
C ASN A 51 -15.31 34.66 20.91
N LYS A 52 -14.43 34.95 19.94
CA LYS A 52 -13.13 35.62 20.14
C LYS A 52 -12.17 34.83 21.04
N GLY A 53 -12.06 33.53 20.75
CA GLY A 53 -11.16 32.61 21.46
C GLY A 53 -11.71 31.20 21.60
N PHE A 54 -10.92 30.30 22.15
CA PHE A 54 -11.27 28.90 22.32
C PHE A 54 -11.27 28.46 23.79
N ASN A 55 -12.19 27.57 24.13
CA ASN A 55 -12.29 26.94 25.45
C ASN A 55 -11.41 25.68 25.48
N VAL A 56 -10.62 25.47 26.53
CA VAL A 56 -9.75 24.29 26.68
C VAL A 56 -10.19 23.46 27.89
N LEU A 57 -10.51 22.19 27.65
CA LEU A 57 -10.79 21.19 28.68
C LEU A 57 -9.51 20.38 28.94
N THR A 58 -8.94 20.52 30.15
CA THR A 58 -7.65 19.92 30.57
C THR A 58 -7.79 19.03 31.80
N GLY A 59 -6.78 18.20 32.11
CA GLY A 59 -6.76 17.29 33.29
C GLY A 59 -6.18 15.90 33.00
N ARG A 60 -6.15 15.01 33.99
CA ARG A 60 -5.59 13.65 33.82
C ARG A 60 -6.34 12.82 32.77
N ASN A 61 -5.65 11.85 32.15
CA ASN A 61 -6.30 10.90 31.25
C ASN A 61 -7.30 10.03 32.02
N GLY A 62 -8.48 9.80 31.45
CA GLY A 62 -9.53 8.99 32.06
C GLY A 62 -10.54 9.76 32.93
N THR A 63 -10.45 11.09 33.04
CA THR A 63 -11.41 11.92 33.81
C THR A 63 -12.75 12.18 33.10
N GLY A 64 -13.02 11.51 31.97
CA GLY A 64 -14.32 11.60 31.29
C GLY A 64 -14.52 12.83 30.38
N LYS A 65 -13.51 13.70 30.20
CA LYS A 65 -13.56 14.91 29.33
C LYS A 65 -14.23 14.71 27.97
N ALA A 66 -13.77 13.71 27.21
CA ALA A 66 -14.34 13.41 25.89
C ALA A 66 -15.78 12.90 26.00
N SER A 67 -16.06 12.05 27.00
CA SER A 67 -17.42 11.53 27.24
C SER A 67 -18.40 12.63 27.64
N LEU A 68 -17.97 13.63 28.39
CA LEU A 68 -18.78 14.80 28.76
C LEU A 68 -19.16 15.61 27.52
N VAL A 69 -18.19 15.91 26.65
CA VAL A 69 -18.45 16.67 25.42
C VAL A 69 -19.34 15.87 24.47
N GLU A 70 -19.03 14.59 24.23
CA GLU A 70 -19.71 13.77 23.22
C GLU A 70 -21.07 13.24 23.66
N LYS A 71 -21.23 12.83 24.92
CA LYS A 71 -22.45 12.16 25.39
C LYS A 71 -23.43 13.08 26.12
N ASP A 72 -23.02 14.29 26.48
CA ASP A 72 -23.85 15.18 27.28
C ASP A 72 -23.98 16.58 26.66
N LEU A 73 -22.87 17.30 26.48
CA LEU A 73 -22.91 18.67 25.94
C LEU A 73 -23.45 18.70 24.50
N LEU A 74 -22.90 17.87 23.61
CA LEU A 74 -23.28 17.87 22.20
C LEU A 74 -24.75 17.54 21.95
N PRO A 75 -25.32 16.46 22.53
CA PRO A 75 -26.75 16.14 22.38
C PRO A 75 -27.68 17.28 22.83
N GLU A 76 -27.32 18.05 23.86
CA GLU A 76 -28.11 19.19 24.31
C GLU A 76 -28.00 20.39 23.36
N ILE A 77 -26.82 20.69 22.82
CA ILE A 77 -26.66 21.73 21.79
C ILE A 77 -27.44 21.36 20.52
N GLU A 78 -27.41 20.10 20.10
CA GLU A 78 -28.19 19.61 18.96
C GLU A 78 -29.71 19.76 19.18
N LYS A 79 -30.21 19.55 20.41
CA LYS A 79 -31.62 19.83 20.73
C LYS A 79 -31.97 21.29 20.49
N ILE A 80 -31.10 22.21 20.92
CA ILE A 80 -31.33 23.66 20.80
C ILE A 80 -31.30 24.12 19.34
N ILE A 81 -30.34 23.63 18.55
CA ILE A 81 -30.28 23.92 17.11
C ILE A 81 -31.55 23.44 16.39
N ASN A 82 -32.12 22.31 16.83
CA ASN A 82 -33.38 21.78 16.30
C ASN A 82 -34.64 22.43 16.90
N GLY A 83 -34.51 23.56 17.61
CA GLY A 83 -35.63 24.34 18.15
C GLY A 83 -36.26 23.77 19.43
N ARG A 84 -35.63 22.80 20.10
CA ARG A 84 -36.09 22.24 21.38
C ARG A 84 -35.42 22.96 22.54
N LYS A 85 -36.14 23.19 23.64
CA LYS A 85 -35.54 23.72 24.87
C LYS A 85 -34.66 22.66 25.52
N SER A 86 -33.47 23.06 25.97
CA SER A 86 -32.63 22.24 26.87
C SER A 86 -32.89 22.68 28.31
N SER A 87 -32.95 21.72 29.23
CA SER A 87 -32.99 21.99 30.67
C SER A 87 -31.60 22.10 31.29
N LYS A 88 -30.53 21.91 30.49
CA LYS A 88 -29.14 21.83 30.95
C LYS A 88 -28.24 22.94 30.43
N ILE A 89 -28.66 23.65 29.38
CA ILE A 89 -27.85 24.70 28.77
C ILE A 89 -28.62 26.02 28.79
N GLU A 90 -28.00 27.05 29.32
CA GLU A 90 -28.49 28.43 29.31
C GLU A 90 -27.55 29.35 28.52
N GLY A 91 -28.11 30.45 28.03
CA GLY A 91 -27.34 31.49 27.35
C GLY A 91 -26.98 31.18 25.90
N ILE A 92 -27.64 30.25 25.22
CA ILE A 92 -27.43 30.00 23.78
C ILE A 92 -28.71 30.11 22.97
N ASN A 93 -28.70 30.94 21.91
CA ASN A 93 -29.85 31.06 21.01
C ASN A 93 -29.73 30.05 19.84
N PRO A 94 -30.83 29.41 19.40
CA PRO A 94 -30.83 28.47 18.27
C PRO A 94 -30.22 28.99 16.98
N SER A 95 -30.26 30.32 16.75
CA SER A 95 -29.73 30.98 15.55
C SER A 95 -28.22 31.25 15.59
N GLU A 96 -27.56 31.09 16.74
CA GLU A 96 -26.14 31.39 16.93
C GLU A 96 -25.21 30.29 16.39
N ILE A 97 -25.62 29.02 16.48
CA ILE A 97 -24.86 27.88 15.94
C ILE A 97 -25.58 27.30 14.72
N LYS A 98 -24.98 27.46 13.55
CA LYS A 98 -25.46 26.91 12.28
C LYS A 98 -25.05 25.46 12.07
N ARG A 99 -23.83 25.09 12.48
CA ARG A 99 -23.25 23.76 12.30
C ARG A 99 -22.32 23.40 13.44
N ILE A 100 -22.32 22.12 13.80
CA ILE A 100 -21.35 21.49 14.70
C ILE A 100 -20.34 20.74 13.85
N ILE A 101 -19.05 20.98 14.08
CA ILE A 101 -17.96 20.42 13.30
C ILE A 101 -16.94 19.79 14.26
N SER A 102 -16.84 18.47 14.24
CA SER A 102 -15.85 17.73 15.02
C SER A 102 -14.60 17.45 14.17
N ILE A 103 -13.45 17.90 14.65
CA ILE A 103 -12.14 17.69 14.02
C ILE A 103 -11.35 16.70 14.90
N ASP A 104 -11.47 15.41 14.54
CA ASP A 104 -10.78 14.31 15.21
C ASP A 104 -9.52 13.85 14.46
N SER A 105 -8.75 12.95 15.09
CA SER A 105 -7.56 12.32 14.52
C SER A 105 -7.86 11.14 13.58
N LYS A 106 -9.15 10.85 13.30
CA LYS A 106 -9.50 9.75 12.40
C LYS A 106 -8.98 10.03 10.98
N PRO A 107 -8.61 9.00 10.20
CA PRO A 107 -8.15 9.21 8.83
C PRO A 107 -9.16 10.00 7.97
N ILE A 108 -8.70 10.95 7.16
CA ILE A 108 -9.53 11.73 6.23
C ILE A 108 -10.13 10.87 5.08
N GLY A 109 -9.66 9.63 4.93
CA GLY A 109 -10.24 8.65 4.03
C GLY A 109 -9.73 7.25 4.33
N LYS A 110 -10.62 6.26 4.16
CA LYS A 110 -10.29 4.84 4.36
C LYS A 110 -9.69 4.18 3.11
N THR A 111 -9.59 4.90 2.01
CA THR A 111 -9.12 4.36 0.72
C THR A 111 -7.96 5.19 0.17
N PRO A 112 -7.07 4.58 -0.63
CA PRO A 112 -5.97 5.31 -1.28
C PRO A 112 -6.41 6.37 -2.33
N ARG A 113 -7.71 6.45 -2.60
CA ARG A 113 -8.31 7.45 -3.49
C ARG A 113 -8.57 8.79 -2.81
N SER A 114 -8.52 8.83 -1.49
CA SER A 114 -8.52 10.10 -0.76
C SER A 114 -7.08 10.58 -0.62
N ASN A 115 -6.88 11.90 -0.71
CA ASN A 115 -5.60 12.57 -0.48
C ASN A 115 -5.84 14.03 -0.01
N PRO A 116 -4.82 14.76 0.45
CA PRO A 116 -4.95 16.15 0.90
C PRO A 116 -5.65 17.06 -0.13
N ALA A 117 -5.30 16.93 -1.41
CA ALA A 117 -5.88 17.77 -2.46
C ALA A 117 -7.37 17.50 -2.71
N THR A 118 -7.81 16.25 -2.66
CA THR A 118 -9.23 15.89 -2.83
C THR A 118 -10.07 16.25 -1.62
N TYR A 119 -9.52 16.10 -0.42
CA TYR A 119 -10.23 16.42 0.82
C TYR A 119 -10.48 17.93 0.96
N THR A 120 -9.45 18.75 0.69
CA THR A 120 -9.52 20.22 0.76
C THR A 120 -10.24 20.87 -0.42
N LYS A 121 -10.67 20.09 -1.43
CA LYS A 121 -11.21 20.57 -2.72
C LYS A 121 -10.21 21.32 -3.59
N LEU A 122 -8.93 21.34 -3.23
CA LEU A 122 -7.86 21.85 -4.09
C LEU A 122 -7.80 21.11 -5.43
N SER A 123 -8.05 19.80 -5.44
CA SER A 123 -8.07 19.00 -6.67
C SER A 123 -9.11 19.48 -7.68
N ASP A 124 -10.20 20.11 -7.24
CA ASP A 124 -11.21 20.66 -8.15
C ASP A 124 -10.64 21.86 -8.92
N GLN A 125 -9.87 22.71 -8.26
CA GLN A 125 -9.23 23.87 -8.88
C GLN A 125 -8.14 23.43 -9.87
N ILE A 126 -7.31 22.46 -9.49
CA ILE A 126 -6.28 21.88 -10.37
C ILE A 126 -6.93 21.27 -11.63
N ARG A 127 -8.01 20.50 -11.47
CA ARG A 127 -8.70 19.89 -12.61
C ARG A 127 -9.35 20.90 -13.54
N ASN A 128 -9.90 22.00 -13.00
CA ASN A 128 -10.43 23.08 -13.81
C ASN A 128 -9.32 23.74 -14.64
N LEU A 129 -8.14 23.97 -14.05
CA LEU A 129 -6.99 24.53 -14.74
C LEU A 129 -6.56 23.63 -15.92
N PHE A 130 -6.36 22.34 -15.68
CA PHE A 130 -5.98 21.39 -16.74
C PHE A 130 -7.04 21.27 -17.85
N ALA A 131 -8.33 21.39 -17.51
CA ALA A 131 -9.40 21.41 -18.49
C ALA A 131 -9.48 22.73 -19.29
N SER A 132 -8.91 23.82 -18.77
CA SER A 132 -8.89 25.13 -19.45
C SER A 132 -7.75 25.31 -20.44
N LEU A 133 -6.78 24.39 -20.49
CA LEU A 133 -5.67 24.39 -21.46
C LEU A 133 -6.21 24.31 -22.90
N ASP A 134 -5.55 24.99 -23.83
CA ASP A 134 -5.99 25.02 -25.24
C ASP A 134 -5.94 23.63 -25.88
N GLU A 135 -4.88 22.85 -25.61
CA GLU A 135 -4.75 21.45 -26.04
C GLU A 135 -5.91 20.59 -25.50
N SER A 136 -6.27 20.75 -24.22
CA SER A 136 -7.37 20.01 -23.60
C SER A 136 -8.71 20.35 -24.23
N LYS A 137 -8.94 21.64 -24.56
CA LYS A 137 -10.17 22.10 -25.21
C LYS A 137 -10.28 21.58 -26.65
N ALA A 138 -9.18 21.62 -27.41
CA ALA A 138 -9.13 21.10 -28.78
C ALA A 138 -9.52 19.62 -28.85
N ASP A 139 -9.05 18.83 -27.87
CA ASP A 139 -9.32 17.39 -27.77
C ASP A 139 -10.62 17.05 -27.02
N ASN A 140 -11.48 18.04 -26.72
CA ASN A 140 -12.74 17.89 -25.98
C ASN A 140 -12.59 17.22 -24.60
N ILE A 141 -11.46 17.45 -23.92
CA ILE A 141 -11.18 16.90 -22.59
C ILE A 141 -11.71 17.82 -21.49
N SER A 142 -12.74 17.35 -20.77
CA SER A 142 -13.33 18.05 -19.64
C SER A 142 -12.67 17.72 -18.29
N ARG A 143 -12.98 18.52 -17.25
CA ARG A 143 -12.51 18.34 -15.86
C ARG A 143 -12.75 16.96 -15.23
N SER A 144 -13.70 16.17 -15.76
CA SER A 144 -13.98 14.81 -15.28
C SER A 144 -12.91 13.81 -15.71
N HIS A 145 -12.26 14.04 -16.86
CA HIS A 145 -11.15 13.21 -17.33
C HIS A 145 -9.89 13.38 -16.45
N PHE A 146 -9.67 14.59 -15.93
CA PHE A 146 -8.60 14.88 -14.98
C PHE A 146 -8.89 14.42 -13.54
N SER A 147 -9.97 13.67 -13.31
CA SER A 147 -10.29 13.08 -12.01
C SER A 147 -9.99 11.58 -12.00
N PHE A 148 -9.10 11.16 -11.11
CA PHE A 148 -8.82 9.73 -10.89
C PHE A 148 -9.97 9.01 -10.15
N ASN A 149 -10.96 9.74 -9.61
CA ASN A 149 -12.11 9.16 -8.92
C ASN A 149 -13.26 8.78 -9.85
N THR A 150 -13.29 9.31 -11.08
CA THR A 150 -14.37 9.12 -12.06
C THR A 150 -13.88 8.30 -13.24
N LYS A 151 -14.78 7.50 -13.83
CA LYS A 151 -14.49 6.81 -15.10
C LYS A 151 -14.22 7.84 -16.20
N GLY A 152 -13.36 7.50 -17.15
CA GLY A 152 -12.92 8.40 -18.23
C GLY A 152 -11.40 8.45 -18.30
N GLY A 153 -10.76 9.26 -17.47
CA GLY A 153 -9.30 9.45 -17.50
C GLY A 153 -8.49 8.70 -16.45
N ARG A 154 -9.13 8.02 -15.50
CA ARG A 154 -8.45 7.20 -14.49
C ARG A 154 -7.90 5.89 -15.07
N CYS A 155 -6.83 5.37 -14.46
CA CYS A 155 -6.38 4.01 -14.70
C CYS A 155 -7.45 3.02 -14.19
N GLU A 156 -7.98 2.16 -15.07
CA GLU A 156 -9.03 1.22 -14.69
C GLU A 156 -8.50 0.05 -13.85
N ASN A 157 -7.24 -0.35 -14.03
CA ASN A 157 -6.67 -1.50 -13.30
C ASN A 157 -6.61 -1.29 -11.78
N CYS A 158 -6.27 -0.07 -11.33
CA CYS A 158 -6.35 0.29 -9.91
C CYS A 158 -7.56 1.18 -9.60
N GLU A 159 -8.45 1.37 -10.59
CA GLU A 159 -9.58 2.30 -10.52
C GLU A 159 -9.20 3.69 -9.96
N GLY A 160 -8.04 4.21 -10.39
CA GLY A 160 -7.50 5.51 -9.96
C GLY A 160 -6.86 5.57 -8.57
N ALA A 161 -6.73 4.45 -7.84
CA ALA A 161 -6.02 4.42 -6.55
C ALA A 161 -4.49 4.59 -6.70
N GLY A 162 -3.93 4.27 -7.86
CA GLY A 162 -2.48 4.21 -8.09
C GLY A 162 -1.78 3.03 -7.42
N ARG A 163 -2.46 2.34 -6.51
CA ARG A 163 -1.98 1.17 -5.79
C ARG A 163 -3.02 0.05 -5.83
N ILE A 164 -2.56 -1.17 -5.62
CA ILE A 164 -3.39 -2.37 -5.48
C ILE A 164 -3.12 -2.97 -4.12
N GLN A 165 -4.16 -3.32 -3.40
CA GLN A 165 -4.04 -4.03 -2.14
C GLN A 165 -3.76 -5.50 -2.39
N ILE A 166 -2.59 -5.96 -1.95
CA ILE A 166 -2.26 -7.37 -1.86
C ILE A 166 -2.45 -7.80 -0.41
N GLY A 167 -3.23 -8.85 -0.17
CA GLY A 167 -3.32 -9.45 1.15
C GLY A 167 -2.00 -10.12 1.50
N MET A 168 -1.33 -9.66 2.56
CA MET A 168 -0.21 -10.37 3.17
C MET A 168 -0.69 -11.08 4.43
N HIS A 169 -0.18 -12.30 4.64
CA HIS A 169 -0.62 -13.19 5.72
C HIS A 169 -0.38 -12.65 7.14
N PHE A 170 0.52 -11.67 7.32
CA PHE A 170 0.94 -11.16 8.66
C PHE A 170 0.64 -9.69 8.93
N LEU A 171 0.59 -8.84 7.90
CA LEU A 171 0.57 -7.38 8.06
C LEU A 171 -0.74 -6.73 7.57
N GLY A 172 -1.77 -7.53 7.35
CA GLY A 172 -2.99 -7.09 6.68
C GLY A 172 -2.76 -6.82 5.19
N LYS A 173 -3.61 -5.99 4.59
CA LYS A 173 -3.51 -5.63 3.16
C LYS A 173 -2.37 -4.61 2.98
N VAL A 174 -1.39 -4.94 2.15
CA VAL A 174 -0.30 -4.05 1.78
C VAL A 174 -0.59 -3.43 0.42
N ASP A 175 -0.46 -2.11 0.32
CA ASP A 175 -0.62 -1.38 -0.92
C ASP A 175 0.67 -1.48 -1.77
N VAL A 176 0.64 -2.21 -2.89
CA VAL A 176 1.72 -2.17 -3.90
C VAL A 176 1.37 -1.18 -5.01
N LEU A 177 2.38 -0.67 -5.73
CA LEU A 177 2.14 0.18 -6.90
C LEU A 177 1.33 -0.59 -7.96
N CYS A 178 0.38 0.11 -8.59
CA CYS A 178 -0.39 -0.45 -9.69
C CYS A 178 0.55 -0.81 -10.86
N PRO A 179 0.60 -2.06 -11.33
CA PRO A 179 1.53 -2.47 -12.38
C PRO A 179 1.21 -1.84 -13.74
N VAL A 180 -0.01 -1.33 -13.95
CA VAL A 180 -0.45 -0.75 -15.22
C VAL A 180 -0.11 0.73 -15.35
N CYS A 181 -0.38 1.52 -14.31
CA CYS A 181 -0.09 2.96 -14.33
C CYS A 181 1.15 3.36 -13.53
N ASN A 182 1.82 2.41 -12.88
CA ASN A 182 2.99 2.62 -12.02
C ASN A 182 2.79 3.78 -11.01
N GLY A 183 1.67 3.76 -10.27
CA GLY A 183 1.35 4.80 -9.30
C GLY A 183 0.65 6.04 -9.86
N LYS A 184 0.71 6.30 -11.18
CA LYS A 184 0.27 7.57 -11.80
C LYS A 184 -1.25 7.84 -11.77
N ARG A 185 -2.08 6.86 -11.39
CA ARG A 185 -3.55 6.95 -11.25
C ARG A 185 -4.36 7.26 -12.52
N PHE A 186 -3.74 7.73 -13.60
CA PHE A 186 -4.38 8.12 -14.85
C PHE A 186 -4.01 7.18 -16.00
N ARG A 187 -4.80 7.22 -17.07
CA ARG A 187 -4.45 6.57 -18.35
C ARG A 187 -3.40 7.40 -19.10
N LYS A 188 -2.65 6.76 -19.99
CA LYS A 188 -1.54 7.41 -20.74
C LYS A 188 -2.04 8.58 -21.59
N GLU A 189 -3.26 8.51 -22.11
CA GLU A 189 -3.86 9.55 -22.96
C GLU A 189 -4.14 10.85 -22.20
N ILE A 190 -4.30 10.80 -20.89
CA ILE A 190 -4.49 11.99 -20.04
C ILE A 190 -3.17 12.63 -19.63
N LEU A 191 -2.11 11.82 -19.52
CA LEU A 191 -0.79 12.28 -19.07
C LEU A 191 -0.04 13.10 -20.13
N LYS A 192 -0.58 13.25 -21.34
CA LYS A 192 -0.01 14.08 -22.40
C LYS A 192 -0.20 15.59 -22.15
N TYR A 193 -1.30 15.99 -21.51
CA TYR A 193 -1.60 17.40 -21.24
C TYR A 193 -0.74 17.90 -20.09
N LYS A 194 -0.02 19.01 -20.33
CA LYS A 194 0.95 19.55 -19.39
C LYS A 194 0.67 21.02 -19.11
N TYR A 195 0.70 21.40 -17.83
CA TYR A 195 0.76 22.79 -17.39
C TYR A 195 2.18 23.09 -16.92
N LYS A 196 2.81 24.15 -17.43
CA LYS A 196 4.23 24.50 -17.13
C LYS A 196 5.18 23.29 -17.18
N GLY A 197 5.02 22.43 -18.19
CA GLY A 197 5.87 21.25 -18.42
C GLY A 197 5.53 20.00 -17.57
N LYS A 198 4.60 20.08 -16.61
CA LYS A 198 4.18 18.93 -15.77
C LYS A 198 2.78 18.45 -16.10
N ASN A 199 2.58 17.14 -16.18
CA ASN A 199 1.25 16.55 -16.28
C ASN A 199 0.56 16.48 -14.91
N ILE A 200 -0.73 16.12 -14.90
CA ILE A 200 -1.52 16.13 -13.67
C ILE A 200 -1.01 15.13 -12.61
N SER A 201 -0.42 14.00 -13.01
CA SER A 201 0.17 13.05 -12.04
C SER A 201 1.39 13.67 -11.36
N GLU A 202 2.28 14.29 -12.15
CA GLU A 202 3.49 14.95 -11.64
C GLU A 202 3.15 16.14 -10.75
N VAL A 203 2.02 16.82 -10.98
CA VAL A 203 1.50 17.85 -10.08
C VAL A 203 1.07 17.27 -8.74
N TYR A 204 0.45 16.08 -8.72
CA TYR A 204 0.10 15.40 -7.47
C TYR A 204 1.33 14.91 -6.69
N ASP A 205 2.48 14.75 -7.35
CA ASP A 205 3.72 14.33 -6.69
C ASP A 205 4.47 15.50 -6.02
N LEU A 206 4.11 16.75 -6.33
CA LEU A 206 4.69 17.94 -5.68
C LEU A 206 4.31 18.00 -4.19
N SER A 207 5.26 18.41 -3.36
CA SER A 207 4.98 18.83 -1.98
C SER A 207 4.10 20.08 -1.97
N VAL A 208 3.43 20.38 -0.85
CA VAL A 208 2.64 21.61 -0.70
C VAL A 208 3.52 22.85 -0.93
N GLU A 209 4.75 22.84 -0.42
CA GLU A 209 5.71 23.94 -0.60
C GLU A 209 6.14 24.10 -2.07
N GLU A 210 6.50 23.00 -2.74
CA GLU A 210 6.84 23.02 -4.17
C GLU A 210 5.66 23.47 -5.03
N ALA A 211 4.45 22.99 -4.71
CA ALA A 211 3.23 23.36 -5.39
C ALA A 211 2.90 24.84 -5.19
N LEU A 212 3.17 25.41 -4.02
CA LEU A 212 2.96 26.84 -3.74
C LEU A 212 3.83 27.71 -4.65
N GLY A 213 5.10 27.33 -4.84
CA GLY A 213 5.99 27.96 -5.82
C GLY A 213 5.53 27.76 -7.26
N PHE A 214 5.10 26.55 -7.62
CA PHE A 214 4.68 26.19 -8.98
C PHE A 214 3.40 26.91 -9.44
N PHE A 215 2.43 27.05 -8.54
CA PHE A 215 1.13 27.71 -8.77
C PHE A 215 1.10 29.17 -8.31
N ASN A 216 2.24 29.85 -8.21
CA ASN A 216 2.31 31.26 -7.79
C ASN A 216 1.40 32.22 -8.58
N SER A 217 1.15 31.92 -9.86
CA SER A 217 0.29 32.69 -10.77
C SER A 217 -1.21 32.42 -10.57
N GLU A 218 -1.59 31.32 -9.91
CA GLU A 218 -2.96 30.85 -9.79
C GLU A 218 -3.55 31.14 -8.40
N LYS A 219 -3.96 32.40 -8.16
CA LYS A 219 -4.40 32.88 -6.83
C LYS A 219 -5.38 31.96 -6.10
N LYS A 220 -6.32 31.35 -6.83
CA LYS A 220 -7.30 30.41 -6.25
C LYS A 220 -6.63 29.15 -5.70
N ILE A 221 -5.63 28.61 -6.40
CA ILE A 221 -4.88 27.43 -5.97
C ILE A 221 -3.90 27.80 -4.85
N SER A 222 -3.17 28.91 -5.00
CA SER A 222 -2.21 29.38 -3.99
C SER A 222 -2.87 29.60 -2.63
N GLY A 223 -4.12 30.08 -2.59
CA GLY A 223 -4.86 30.25 -1.34
C GLY A 223 -5.05 28.95 -0.54
N PHE A 224 -5.40 27.83 -1.20
CA PHE A 224 -5.49 26.53 -0.52
C PHE A 224 -4.12 26.01 -0.08
N LEU A 225 -3.11 26.20 -0.92
CA LEU A 225 -1.75 25.76 -0.64
C LEU A 225 -1.14 26.52 0.53
N GLN A 226 -1.37 27.83 0.62
CA GLN A 226 -0.91 28.66 1.74
C GLN A 226 -1.50 28.18 3.06
N ILE A 227 -2.80 27.87 3.10
CA ILE A 227 -3.44 27.34 4.32
C ILE A 227 -2.79 26.03 4.76
N LEU A 228 -2.52 25.11 3.84
CA LEU A 228 -1.83 23.85 4.15
C LEU A 228 -0.40 24.11 4.65
N TYR A 229 0.32 25.03 4.00
CA TYR A 229 1.67 25.41 4.36
C TYR A 229 1.75 26.05 5.76
N ASP A 230 0.85 26.99 6.07
CA ASP A 230 0.76 27.69 7.35
C ASP A 230 0.52 26.70 8.50
N LEU A 231 -0.23 25.62 8.26
CA LEU A 231 -0.42 24.53 9.23
C LEU A 231 0.78 23.59 9.37
N GLY A 232 1.90 23.90 8.72
CA GLY A 232 3.12 23.08 8.77
C GLY A 232 3.01 21.79 7.97
N LEU A 233 2.19 21.74 6.93
CA LEU A 233 2.08 20.61 6.00
C LEU A 233 2.88 20.84 4.70
N GLY A 234 3.86 21.75 4.68
CA GLY A 234 4.65 22.06 3.48
C GLY A 234 5.29 20.83 2.81
N TYR A 235 5.68 19.83 3.61
CA TYR A 235 6.40 18.64 3.17
C TYR A 235 5.52 17.53 2.57
N ILE A 236 4.19 17.54 2.79
CA ILE A 236 3.32 16.46 2.30
C ILE A 236 3.05 16.65 0.80
N CYS A 237 3.01 15.55 0.05
CA CYS A 237 2.64 15.62 -1.37
C CYS A 237 1.12 15.81 -1.54
N LEU A 238 0.70 16.58 -2.56
CA LEU A 238 -0.73 16.82 -2.85
C LEU A 238 -1.51 15.52 -3.07
N GLY A 239 -0.86 14.55 -3.71
CA GLY A 239 -1.36 13.23 -4.05
C GLY A 239 -1.20 12.18 -2.96
N GLN A 240 -0.52 12.49 -1.85
CA GLN A 240 -0.21 11.52 -0.78
C GLN A 240 -1.46 10.81 -0.30
N SER A 241 -1.41 9.48 -0.22
CA SER A 241 -2.58 8.70 0.16
C SER A 241 -3.05 9.09 1.55
N SER A 242 -4.36 9.30 1.72
CA SER A 242 -4.95 9.53 3.05
C SER A 242 -4.70 8.37 4.01
N THR A 243 -4.48 7.15 3.48
CA THR A 243 -4.10 6.01 4.31
C THR A 243 -2.69 6.10 4.86
N THR A 244 -1.81 6.95 4.32
CA THR A 244 -0.42 7.08 4.78
C THR A 244 -0.17 8.30 5.69
N LEU A 245 -1.16 9.19 5.85
CA LEU A 245 -1.06 10.33 6.76
C LEU A 245 -1.15 9.87 8.22
N SER A 246 -0.32 10.45 9.08
CA SER A 246 -0.43 10.38 10.53
C SER A 246 -1.73 11.01 11.04
N GLY A 247 -2.10 10.73 12.29
CA GLY A 247 -3.29 11.33 12.93
C GLY A 247 -3.23 12.86 12.94
N GLY A 248 -2.08 13.43 13.31
CA GLY A 248 -1.86 14.88 13.35
C GLY A 248 -1.85 15.53 11.95
N GLU A 249 -1.29 14.86 10.93
CA GLU A 249 -1.41 15.35 9.54
C GLU A 249 -2.87 15.32 9.06
N ALA A 250 -3.59 14.22 9.29
CA ALA A 250 -5.00 14.11 8.91
C ALA A 250 -5.86 15.18 9.59
N GLN A 251 -5.62 15.44 10.87
CA GLN A 251 -6.32 16.48 11.63
C GLN A 251 -6.04 17.89 11.07
N ARG A 252 -4.79 18.20 10.73
CA ARG A 252 -4.43 19.47 10.09
C ARG A 252 -5.00 19.62 8.68
N VAL A 253 -5.10 18.55 7.90
CA VAL A 253 -5.79 18.59 6.60
C VAL A 253 -7.29 18.89 6.76
N LYS A 254 -7.94 18.36 7.82
CA LYS A 254 -9.33 18.72 8.15
C LYS A 254 -9.46 20.19 8.53
N LEU A 255 -8.55 20.66 9.37
CA LEU A 255 -8.49 22.06 9.77
C LEU A 255 -8.30 22.98 8.56
N ALA A 256 -7.42 22.62 7.62
CA ALA A 256 -7.21 23.34 6.38
C ALA A 256 -8.49 23.43 5.53
N ALA A 257 -9.25 22.33 5.44
CA ALA A 257 -10.51 22.30 4.70
C ALA A 257 -11.59 23.22 5.32
N GLU A 258 -11.55 23.41 6.64
CA GLU A 258 -12.45 24.32 7.35
C GLU A 258 -11.99 25.78 7.27
N LEU A 259 -10.69 26.05 7.39
CA LEU A 259 -10.10 27.37 7.15
C LEU A 259 -10.37 27.87 5.74
N ALA A 260 -10.33 26.98 4.73
CA ALA A 260 -10.68 27.34 3.36
C ALA A 260 -12.15 27.76 3.19
N LYS A 261 -13.03 27.40 4.14
CA LYS A 261 -14.46 27.76 4.19
C LYS A 261 -14.74 28.93 5.16
N ALA A 262 -13.74 29.48 5.85
CA ALA A 262 -13.87 30.36 7.02
C ALA A 262 -14.63 31.68 6.79
N LYS A 263 -15.11 31.97 5.57
CA LYS A 263 -16.14 33.01 5.35
C LYS A 263 -17.49 32.69 6.01
N LEU A 264 -17.64 31.52 6.62
CA LEU A 264 -18.86 31.06 7.28
C LEU A 264 -18.75 31.26 8.80
N SER A 265 -19.49 32.24 9.33
CA SER A 265 -19.59 32.51 10.78
C SER A 265 -20.69 31.70 11.46
N GLY A 266 -20.52 31.47 12.77
CA GLY A 266 -21.50 30.82 13.64
C GLY A 266 -21.45 29.29 13.59
N ASN A 267 -20.26 28.69 13.52
CA ASN A 267 -20.10 27.23 13.72
C ASN A 267 -19.54 26.94 15.12
N LEU A 268 -19.79 25.72 15.61
CA LEU A 268 -19.16 25.17 16.81
C LEU A 268 -18.11 24.13 16.39
N TYR A 269 -16.83 24.42 16.66
CA TYR A 269 -15.72 23.52 16.43
C TYR A 269 -15.36 22.74 17.69
N ILE A 270 -15.25 21.43 17.57
CA ILE A 270 -14.78 20.55 18.66
C ILE A 270 -13.54 19.82 18.18
N MET A 271 -12.47 19.90 18.95
CA MET A 271 -11.19 19.30 18.56
C MET A 271 -10.56 18.56 19.74
N GLN A 272 -10.04 17.37 19.47
CA GLN A 272 -9.40 16.55 20.49
C GLN A 272 -7.90 16.42 20.19
N PHE A 273 -7.08 16.74 21.18
CA PHE A 273 -5.62 16.63 21.17
C PHE A 273 -4.95 17.17 19.90
N PRO A 274 -5.24 18.41 19.47
CA PRO A 274 -4.70 18.97 18.24
C PRO A 274 -3.16 19.11 18.23
N SER A 275 -2.52 19.13 19.40
CA SER A 275 -1.04 19.12 19.49
C SER A 275 -0.39 17.77 19.22
N SER A 276 -1.18 16.69 19.08
CA SER A 276 -0.65 15.33 19.01
C SER A 276 0.25 15.12 17.78
N GLY A 277 1.52 14.78 18.03
CA GLY A 277 2.52 14.54 16.99
C GLY A 277 3.11 15.81 16.37
N LEU A 278 2.88 16.98 16.94
CA LEU A 278 3.53 18.24 16.55
C LEU A 278 4.81 18.47 17.36
N HIS A 279 5.84 19.01 16.71
CA HIS A 279 6.98 19.56 17.42
C HIS A 279 6.55 20.84 18.16
N PRO A 280 7.10 21.16 19.35
CA PRO A 280 6.72 22.37 20.10
C PRO A 280 6.79 23.65 19.28
N SER A 281 7.78 23.80 18.41
CA SER A 281 7.89 24.96 17.50
C SER A 281 6.70 25.12 16.55
N ASP A 282 6.05 24.03 16.16
CA ASP A 282 4.93 24.01 15.21
C ASP A 282 3.58 24.26 15.90
N ILE A 283 3.53 24.22 17.24
CA ILE A 283 2.30 24.50 18.02
C ILE A 283 1.89 25.96 17.89
N SER A 284 2.85 26.89 17.77
CA SER A 284 2.59 28.31 17.51
C SER A 284 1.72 28.52 16.26
N ARG A 285 2.09 27.88 15.15
CA ARG A 285 1.34 27.92 13.89
C ARG A 285 -0.07 27.34 14.00
N LEU A 286 -0.21 26.29 14.81
CA LEU A 286 -1.52 25.72 15.12
C LEU A 286 -2.37 26.71 15.91
N ILE A 287 -1.81 27.36 16.94
CA ILE A 287 -2.50 28.38 17.75
C ILE A 287 -2.99 29.53 16.85
N ASP A 288 -2.14 30.03 15.96
CA ASP A 288 -2.53 31.09 15.00
C ASP A 288 -3.72 30.68 14.14
N ALA A 289 -3.73 29.43 13.66
CA ALA A 289 -4.83 28.89 12.87
C ALA A 289 -6.12 28.70 13.68
N LEU A 290 -6.01 28.28 14.94
CA LEU A 290 -7.15 28.15 15.86
C LEU A 290 -7.75 29.51 16.18
N ASN A 291 -6.91 30.52 16.42
CA ASN A 291 -7.33 31.90 16.65
C ASN A 291 -8.12 32.46 15.47
N LYS A 292 -7.61 32.28 14.23
CA LYS A 292 -8.32 32.68 13.00
C LYS A 292 -9.71 32.04 12.89
N LEU A 293 -9.88 30.78 13.29
CA LEU A 293 -11.20 30.15 13.31
C LEU A 293 -12.08 30.69 14.44
N ALA A 294 -11.50 30.92 15.62
CA ALA A 294 -12.22 31.34 16.83
C ALA A 294 -12.72 32.80 16.79
N GLU A 295 -12.26 33.62 15.83
CA GLU A 295 -12.73 35.00 15.65
C GLU A 295 -14.25 35.09 15.44
N SER A 296 -14.82 34.15 14.67
CA SER A 296 -16.23 34.17 14.27
C SER A 296 -16.99 32.87 14.58
N ASN A 297 -16.38 31.99 15.38
CA ASN A 297 -16.91 30.67 15.70
C ASN A 297 -16.64 30.32 17.17
N MET A 298 -17.51 29.49 17.73
CA MET A 298 -17.29 28.90 19.05
C MET A 298 -16.36 27.70 18.90
N MET A 299 -15.41 27.54 19.82
CA MET A 299 -14.44 26.44 19.78
C MET A 299 -14.22 25.82 21.15
N ILE A 300 -14.21 24.49 21.18
CA ILE A 300 -13.95 23.66 22.37
C ILE A 300 -12.82 22.69 22.01
N LEU A 301 -11.71 22.79 22.74
CA LEU A 301 -10.53 21.95 22.60
C LEU A 301 -10.41 21.04 23.82
N ILE A 302 -10.05 19.78 23.62
CA ILE A 302 -9.62 18.88 24.70
C ILE A 302 -8.12 18.71 24.56
N GLU A 303 -7.34 19.22 25.52
CA GLU A 303 -5.89 19.30 25.39
C GLU A 303 -5.20 19.38 26.75
N ASN A 304 -3.97 18.89 26.83
CA ASN A 304 -3.11 18.99 28.00
C ASN A 304 -1.78 19.72 27.72
N ASN A 305 -1.55 20.17 26.48
CA ASN A 305 -0.34 20.90 26.11
C ASN A 305 -0.34 22.33 26.69
N HIS A 306 0.74 22.70 27.39
CA HIS A 306 0.84 23.96 28.11
C HIS A 306 0.74 25.20 27.21
N GLN A 307 1.29 25.17 25.98
CA GLN A 307 1.23 26.32 25.07
C GLN A 307 -0.20 26.58 24.57
N ILE A 308 -0.97 25.52 24.31
CA ILE A 308 -2.38 25.65 23.91
C ILE A 308 -3.23 26.09 25.10
N ILE A 309 -2.97 25.58 26.29
CA ILE A 309 -3.66 25.99 27.52
C ILE A 309 -3.39 27.48 27.81
N ALA A 310 -2.14 27.93 27.67
CA ALA A 310 -1.76 29.33 27.88
C ALA A 310 -2.40 30.28 26.86
N ALA A 311 -2.60 29.83 25.62
CA ALA A 311 -3.28 30.60 24.57
C ALA A 311 -4.82 30.52 24.64
N ALA A 312 -5.38 29.75 25.57
CA ALA A 312 -6.82 29.59 25.70
C ALA A 312 -7.51 30.90 26.09
N SER A 313 -8.80 30.99 25.83
CA SER A 313 -9.61 32.08 26.36
C SER A 313 -10.35 31.72 27.64
N ASN A 314 -10.47 30.43 27.91
CA ASN A 314 -11.14 29.87 29.06
C ASN A 314 -10.64 28.45 29.26
N ILE A 315 -10.28 28.08 30.48
CA ILE A 315 -9.78 26.77 30.85
C ILE A 315 -10.81 26.13 31.78
N ILE A 316 -11.09 24.85 31.55
CA ILE A 316 -11.85 23.99 32.46
C ILE A 316 -10.96 22.79 32.79
N GLU A 317 -10.44 22.73 34.01
CA GLU A 317 -9.63 21.61 34.49
C GLU A 317 -10.48 20.61 35.28
N PHE A 318 -10.31 19.33 34.94
CA PHE A 318 -10.94 18.20 35.60
C PHE A 318 -9.96 17.46 36.51
N SER A 319 -10.36 17.20 37.75
CA SER A 319 -9.59 16.43 38.72
C SER A 319 -9.88 14.91 38.64
N LYS A 320 -9.04 14.08 39.28
CA LYS A 320 -9.18 12.61 39.28
C LYS A 320 -10.32 12.17 40.21
N PRO A 321 -11.21 11.24 39.82
CA PRO A 321 -12.27 10.74 40.69
C PRO A 321 -11.72 9.96 41.89
N GLY A 322 -12.25 10.22 43.07
CA GLY A 322 -12.56 9.16 44.03
C GLY A 322 -13.96 8.65 43.71
N ASN A 323 -14.08 7.43 43.18
CA ASN A 323 -15.35 6.74 42.88
C ASN A 323 -16.38 7.55 42.05
N ASN A 324 -16.33 7.38 40.72
CA ASN A 324 -17.37 7.73 39.74
C ASN A 324 -17.81 9.21 39.59
N SER A 325 -17.23 10.18 40.30
CA SER A 325 -17.55 11.60 40.12
C SER A 325 -16.53 12.37 39.26
N ILE A 326 -17.01 13.18 38.31
CA ILE A 326 -16.24 14.22 37.62
C ILE A 326 -16.28 15.49 38.47
N ASP A 327 -15.14 16.02 38.90
CA ASP A 327 -15.05 17.28 39.65
C ASP A 327 -14.17 18.30 38.91
N ILE A 328 -14.51 19.60 39.03
CA ILE A 328 -13.79 20.70 38.37
C ILE A 328 -12.82 21.30 39.38
N SER A 329 -11.52 21.15 39.15
CA SER A 329 -10.49 21.78 39.99
C SER A 329 -10.33 23.27 39.69
N TYR A 330 -10.60 23.68 38.46
CA TYR A 330 -10.45 25.06 38.03
C TYR A 330 -11.33 25.40 36.83
N GLN A 331 -11.93 26.59 36.84
CA GLN A 331 -12.58 27.19 35.68
C GLN A 331 -12.29 28.69 35.63
N GLY A 332 -11.74 29.19 34.53
CA GLY A 332 -11.41 30.61 34.42
C GLY A 332 -10.41 30.93 33.31
N ILE A 333 -9.86 32.15 33.40
CA ILE A 333 -8.91 32.71 32.43
C ILE A 333 -7.48 32.18 32.68
N PRO A 334 -6.66 31.97 31.64
CA PRO A 334 -5.33 31.37 31.79
C PRO A 334 -4.38 32.11 32.74
N GLU A 335 -4.49 33.43 32.85
CA GLU A 335 -3.58 34.25 33.68
C GLU A 335 -3.68 33.90 35.17
N LEU A 336 -4.81 33.34 35.60
CA LEU A 336 -5.06 32.91 36.98
C LEU A 336 -4.88 31.39 37.17
N TYR A 337 -4.49 30.66 36.11
CA TYR A 337 -4.32 29.23 36.14
C TYR A 337 -2.88 28.85 36.50
N SER A 338 -2.71 28.22 37.66
CA SER A 338 -1.43 27.59 38.02
C SER A 338 -1.40 26.18 37.47
N ILE A 339 -0.41 25.86 36.64
CA ILE A 339 -0.21 24.51 36.12
C ILE A 339 0.12 23.61 37.33
N PRO A 340 -0.69 22.58 37.64
CA PRO A 340 -0.36 21.66 38.72
C PRO A 340 0.98 20.99 38.41
N GLU A 341 1.87 20.91 39.41
CA GLU A 341 3.02 20.01 39.35
C GLU A 341 2.50 18.57 39.26
N TYR A 342 2.29 18.09 38.05
CA TYR A 342 2.08 16.67 37.82
C TYR A 342 3.41 15.99 38.14
N ASP A 343 3.42 15.21 39.24
CA ASP A 343 4.56 14.41 39.68
C ASP A 343 5.35 13.87 38.48
N ASN A 344 6.54 14.45 38.28
CA ASN A 344 7.60 13.90 37.46
C ASN A 344 8.21 12.66 38.16
N GLU A 345 7.37 11.76 38.69
CA GLU A 345 7.77 10.49 39.28
C GLU A 345 8.03 9.40 38.23
N GLN A 346 8.03 9.74 36.94
CA GLN A 346 8.68 8.95 35.90
C GLN A 346 10.06 9.52 35.54
N LYS A 347 10.87 9.88 36.54
CA LYS A 347 12.29 9.54 36.41
C LYS A 347 12.33 8.03 36.24
N ALA A 348 12.83 7.57 35.09
CA ALA A 348 13.07 6.18 34.77
C ALA A 348 13.78 5.51 35.96
N LYS A 349 13.00 4.88 36.86
CA LYS A 349 13.51 3.82 37.69
C LYS A 349 13.89 2.75 36.71
N THR A 350 15.18 2.49 36.60
CA THR A 350 15.73 1.29 36.01
C THR A 350 15.14 0.12 36.80
N GLU A 351 13.92 -0.29 36.43
CA GLU A 351 13.38 -1.54 36.93
C GLU A 351 14.32 -2.62 36.40
N ASN A 352 15.02 -3.27 37.32
CA ASN A 352 15.60 -4.56 37.04
C ASN A 352 14.46 -5.42 36.51
N PHE A 353 14.43 -5.68 35.20
CA PHE A 353 13.51 -6.65 34.60
C PHE A 353 13.77 -7.98 35.30
N THR A 354 12.95 -8.32 36.30
CA THR A 354 12.93 -9.66 36.87
C THR A 354 12.63 -10.61 35.73
N LYS A 355 13.58 -11.49 35.41
CA LYS A 355 13.43 -12.55 34.41
C LYS A 355 12.13 -13.30 34.73
N ILE A 356 11.15 -13.21 33.84
CA ILE A 356 9.92 -14.00 33.97
C ILE A 356 10.23 -15.36 33.36
N ASP A 357 10.43 -16.36 34.22
CA ASP A 357 10.87 -17.69 33.80
C ASP A 357 9.73 -18.52 33.18
N GLU A 358 8.46 -18.17 33.45
CA GLU A 358 7.29 -18.95 33.05
C GLU A 358 6.14 -18.08 32.52
N VAL A 359 5.50 -18.57 31.46
CA VAL A 359 4.23 -18.05 30.93
C VAL A 359 3.09 -18.79 31.60
N LEU A 360 2.14 -18.06 32.18
CA LEU A 360 1.03 -18.63 32.94
C LEU A 360 -0.30 -18.14 32.38
N PHE A 361 -1.22 -19.07 32.15
CA PHE A 361 -2.60 -18.83 31.78
C PHE A 361 -3.55 -19.51 32.78
N LYS A 362 -4.61 -18.81 33.18
CA LYS A 362 -5.68 -19.36 34.02
C LYS A 362 -7.06 -19.14 33.39
N GLY A 363 -7.96 -20.08 33.66
CA GLY A 363 -9.38 -20.03 33.32
C GLY A 363 -9.64 -19.93 31.82
N VAL A 364 -8.84 -20.59 30.99
CA VAL A 364 -8.90 -20.45 29.52
C VAL A 364 -10.14 -21.15 28.97
N LYS A 365 -11.01 -20.37 28.32
CA LYS A 365 -12.30 -20.80 27.75
C LYS A 365 -12.43 -20.55 26.24
N THR A 366 -11.30 -20.27 25.59
CA THR A 366 -11.29 -20.00 24.14
C THR A 366 -11.87 -21.20 23.38
N ASN A 367 -12.91 -20.96 22.57
CA ASN A 367 -13.66 -21.96 21.82
C ASN A 367 -14.23 -23.10 22.68
N ASN A 368 -13.69 -24.32 22.57
CA ASN A 368 -14.20 -25.51 23.27
C ASN A 368 -13.45 -25.81 24.58
N LEU A 369 -12.52 -24.95 25.00
CA LEU A 369 -11.75 -25.11 26.25
C LEU A 369 -12.65 -24.87 27.46
N LYS A 370 -12.50 -25.70 28.50
CA LYS A 370 -13.39 -25.74 29.68
C LYS A 370 -12.79 -25.06 30.91
N GLY A 371 -12.22 -23.87 30.76
CA GLY A 371 -11.59 -23.14 31.86
C GLY A 371 -10.26 -23.77 32.30
N VAL A 372 -9.39 -24.05 31.33
CA VAL A 372 -8.11 -24.75 31.55
C VAL A 372 -7.07 -23.79 32.10
N ASP A 373 -6.31 -24.23 33.11
CA ASP A 373 -5.12 -23.56 33.61
C ASP A 373 -3.88 -24.27 33.04
N PHE A 374 -2.92 -23.51 32.52
CA PHE A 374 -1.67 -24.08 32.03
C PHE A 374 -0.51 -23.10 32.13
N SER A 375 0.70 -23.64 32.18
CA SER A 375 1.92 -22.86 32.16
C SER A 375 3.00 -23.53 31.32
N PHE A 376 3.94 -22.73 30.82
CA PHE A 376 5.08 -23.20 30.04
C PHE A 376 6.30 -22.30 30.23
N PRO A 377 7.53 -22.84 30.16
CA PRO A 377 8.74 -22.06 30.36
C PRO A 377 8.90 -21.01 29.25
N ASN A 378 9.38 -19.82 29.60
CA ASN A 378 9.64 -18.75 28.65
C ASN A 378 10.83 -19.07 27.72
N GLU A 379 11.79 -19.85 28.23
CA GLU A 379 12.92 -20.40 27.46
C GLU A 379 12.78 -21.93 27.38
N GLY A 380 12.59 -22.47 26.18
CA GLY A 380 12.48 -23.92 25.97
C GLY A 380 11.61 -24.29 24.77
N ILE A 381 11.43 -25.59 24.56
CA ILE A 381 10.51 -26.14 23.55
C ILE A 381 9.34 -26.80 24.29
N THR A 382 8.14 -26.26 24.11
CA THR A 382 6.90 -26.84 24.64
C THR A 382 6.13 -27.51 23.52
N VAL A 383 5.69 -28.75 23.76
CA VAL A 383 4.93 -29.55 22.79
C VAL A 383 3.53 -29.81 23.34
N ILE A 384 2.51 -29.42 22.59
CA ILE A 384 1.10 -29.65 22.95
C ILE A 384 0.61 -30.93 22.25
N LEU A 385 0.22 -31.93 23.05
CA LEU A 385 -0.18 -33.26 22.56
C LEU A 385 -1.67 -33.52 22.87
N GLY A 386 -2.33 -34.34 22.03
CA GLY A 386 -3.73 -34.74 22.24
C GLY A 386 -4.45 -35.17 20.96
N PRO A 387 -5.60 -35.88 21.08
CA PRO A 387 -6.36 -36.38 19.93
C PRO A 387 -6.91 -35.23 19.06
N SER A 388 -7.24 -35.50 17.79
CA SER A 388 -7.82 -34.48 16.90
C SER A 388 -9.11 -33.89 17.53
N GLY A 389 -9.29 -32.57 17.43
CA GLY A 389 -10.41 -31.87 18.06
C GLY A 389 -10.30 -31.62 19.58
N SER A 390 -9.23 -32.06 20.25
CA SER A 390 -9.05 -31.86 21.71
C SER A 390 -8.79 -30.41 22.16
N GLY A 391 -8.78 -29.44 21.24
CA GLY A 391 -8.53 -28.02 21.54
C GLY A 391 -7.05 -27.58 21.50
N LYS A 392 -6.14 -28.39 20.92
CA LYS A 392 -4.70 -28.04 20.78
C LYS A 392 -4.49 -26.73 20.03
N SER A 393 -5.09 -26.62 18.84
CA SER A 393 -5.00 -25.41 18.01
C SER A 393 -5.68 -24.22 18.69
N SER A 394 -6.77 -24.47 19.43
CA SER A 394 -7.43 -23.45 20.24
C SER A 394 -6.50 -22.89 21.30
N LEU A 395 -5.78 -23.75 22.01
CA LEU A 395 -4.81 -23.33 23.03
C LEU A 395 -3.60 -22.62 22.41
N ALA A 396 -3.00 -23.19 21.35
CA ALA A 396 -1.78 -22.66 20.76
C ALA A 396 -2.01 -21.37 19.94
N PHE A 397 -2.93 -21.41 18.97
CA PHE A 397 -3.12 -20.33 18.01
C PHE A 397 -4.19 -19.33 18.46
N GLU A 398 -5.33 -19.82 18.94
CA GLU A 398 -6.47 -18.95 19.22
C GLU A 398 -6.39 -18.29 20.61
N THR A 399 -5.67 -18.92 21.56
CA THR A 399 -5.35 -18.33 22.87
C THR A 399 -3.96 -17.70 22.89
N VAL A 400 -2.87 -18.50 22.88
CA VAL A 400 -1.50 -17.99 23.12
C VAL A 400 -1.07 -17.01 22.03
N PHE A 401 -1.13 -17.40 20.76
CA PHE A 401 -0.72 -16.54 19.65
C PHE A 401 -1.59 -15.28 19.55
N SER A 402 -2.93 -15.42 19.61
CA SER A 402 -3.85 -14.27 19.56
C SER A 402 -3.61 -13.26 20.68
N GLU A 403 -3.47 -13.72 21.93
CA GLU A 403 -3.26 -12.83 23.08
C GLU A 403 -1.90 -12.13 23.00
N SER A 404 -0.86 -12.86 22.63
CA SER A 404 0.46 -12.30 22.40
C SER A 404 0.44 -11.21 21.32
N GLN A 405 -0.25 -11.48 20.21
CA GLN A 405 -0.40 -10.50 19.13
C GLN A 405 -1.22 -9.29 19.57
N SER A 406 -2.27 -9.49 20.37
CA SER A 406 -3.07 -8.41 20.95
C SER A 406 -2.19 -7.48 21.81
N ARG A 407 -1.43 -8.04 22.77
CA ARG A 407 -0.52 -7.26 23.63
C ARG A 407 0.61 -6.59 22.86
N PHE A 408 1.19 -7.27 21.89
CA PHE A 408 2.18 -6.63 21.02
C PHE A 408 1.58 -5.45 20.27
N ASN A 409 0.33 -5.59 19.80
CA ASN A 409 -0.39 -4.50 19.15
C ASN A 409 -0.70 -3.34 20.10
N GLU A 410 -0.82 -3.58 21.41
CA GLU A 410 -0.98 -2.54 22.42
C GLU A 410 0.19 -1.55 22.48
N GLY A 411 1.40 -1.98 22.10
CA GLY A 411 2.57 -1.12 22.00
C GLY A 411 2.52 -0.12 20.84
N PHE A 412 1.66 -0.32 19.83
CA PHE A 412 1.57 0.59 18.71
C PHE A 412 0.69 1.81 18.99
N SER A 413 0.93 2.89 18.24
CA SER A 413 0.06 4.06 18.27
C SER A 413 -1.38 3.70 17.89
N VAL A 414 -2.35 4.46 18.40
CA VAL A 414 -3.79 4.29 18.11
C VAL A 414 -4.05 4.25 16.59
N PHE A 415 -3.28 4.99 15.80
CA PHE A 415 -3.36 4.98 14.34
C PHE A 415 -3.02 3.61 13.73
N VAL A 416 -1.94 2.99 14.18
CA VAL A 416 -1.48 1.69 13.69
C VAL A 416 -2.44 0.59 14.16
N LYS A 417 -2.89 0.65 15.43
CA LYS A 417 -3.91 -0.27 15.99
C LYS A 417 -5.18 -0.33 15.15
N ASN A 418 -5.65 0.80 14.62
CA ASN A 418 -6.87 0.86 13.79
C ASN A 418 -6.71 0.24 12.39
N LYS A 419 -5.48 -0.06 11.96
CA LYS A 419 -5.19 -0.69 10.66
C LYS A 419 -4.80 -2.16 10.78
N ILE A 420 -4.32 -2.57 11.94
CA ILE A 420 -4.01 -3.96 12.22
C ILE A 420 -5.34 -4.72 12.33
N PRO A 421 -5.54 -5.82 11.60
CA PRO A 421 -6.70 -6.68 11.81
C PRO A 421 -6.79 -7.04 13.29
N LYS A 422 -7.96 -6.87 13.91
CA LYS A 422 -8.15 -7.31 15.29
C LYS A 422 -7.81 -8.81 15.34
N ALA A 423 -6.81 -9.18 16.13
CA ALA A 423 -6.58 -10.57 16.48
C ALA A 423 -7.86 -11.12 17.14
N GLY A 424 -8.13 -12.42 16.99
CA GLY A 424 -9.25 -13.05 17.68
C GLY A 424 -9.17 -12.78 19.19
N SER A 425 -10.32 -12.63 19.86
CA SER A 425 -10.33 -12.43 21.31
C SER A 425 -10.12 -13.78 22.01
N ALA A 426 -8.95 -13.96 22.62
CA ALA A 426 -8.71 -15.06 23.54
C ALA A 426 -9.57 -14.86 24.81
N ASP A 427 -10.20 -15.93 25.31
CA ASP A 427 -10.99 -15.94 26.55
C ASP A 427 -10.23 -16.68 27.65
N PHE A 428 -9.84 -15.95 28.70
CA PHE A 428 -9.11 -16.42 29.88
C PHE A 428 -9.32 -15.47 31.06
N SER A 429 -9.07 -15.93 32.29
CA SER A 429 -9.20 -15.10 33.51
C SER A 429 -7.92 -14.35 33.86
N PHE A 430 -6.75 -14.93 33.61
CA PHE A 430 -5.46 -14.32 33.89
C PHE A 430 -4.36 -14.82 32.93
N CYS A 431 -3.47 -13.91 32.51
CA CYS A 431 -2.30 -14.25 31.72
C CYS A 431 -1.08 -13.39 32.11
N ARG A 432 0.08 -14.03 32.32
CA ARG A 432 1.37 -13.39 32.66
C ARG A 432 2.51 -14.02 31.87
N GLY A 433 3.56 -13.23 31.59
CA GLY A 433 4.85 -13.72 31.06
C GLY A 433 4.89 -13.91 29.55
N ILE A 434 3.79 -13.68 28.84
CA ILE A 434 3.73 -13.86 27.40
C ILE A 434 4.61 -12.85 26.66
N THR A 435 5.41 -13.34 25.72
CA THR A 435 6.26 -12.51 24.86
C THR A 435 5.59 -12.33 23.48
N PRO A 436 6.05 -11.37 22.64
CA PRO A 436 5.61 -11.29 21.25
C PRO A 436 5.77 -12.63 20.54
N SER A 437 4.78 -13.04 19.75
CA SER A 437 4.77 -14.38 19.16
C SER A 437 4.70 -14.35 17.65
N VAL A 438 5.24 -15.42 17.05
CA VAL A 438 5.24 -15.64 15.60
C VAL A 438 4.66 -17.02 15.32
N SER A 439 3.60 -17.07 14.52
CA SER A 439 2.98 -18.33 14.11
C SER A 439 3.60 -18.89 12.83
N VAL A 440 3.79 -20.22 12.78
CA VAL A 440 4.26 -20.97 11.61
C VAL A 440 3.29 -22.13 11.31
N SER A 441 2.13 -21.77 10.75
CA SER A 441 1.08 -22.72 10.33
C SER A 441 1.32 -23.35 8.94
N GLN A 442 0.61 -24.44 8.65
CA GLN A 442 0.61 -25.15 7.36
C GLN A 442 -0.25 -24.47 6.27
N GLU A 443 -0.77 -23.26 6.50
CA GLU A 443 -1.61 -22.59 5.52
C GLU A 443 -0.86 -22.36 4.21
N LEU A 444 -1.49 -22.75 3.10
CA LEU A 444 -0.96 -22.52 1.76
C LEU A 444 -0.67 -21.03 1.58
N MET A 445 0.59 -20.71 1.25
CA MET A 445 0.98 -19.35 0.95
C MET A 445 0.15 -18.83 -0.23
N LYS A 446 -0.79 -17.90 0.04
CA LYS A 446 -1.42 -17.04 -0.99
C LYS A 446 -0.37 -16.09 -1.57
N ALA A 447 0.54 -16.64 -2.36
CA ALA A 447 1.59 -15.92 -3.04
C ALA A 447 1.10 -15.48 -4.42
N GLY A 448 1.50 -14.30 -4.87
CA GLY A 448 1.17 -13.83 -6.21
C GLY A 448 1.91 -14.65 -7.26
N LYS A 449 1.45 -14.62 -8.53
CA LYS A 449 2.11 -15.32 -9.65
C LYS A 449 3.58 -14.96 -9.86
N ARG A 450 4.02 -13.82 -9.30
CA ARG A 450 5.42 -13.35 -9.37
C ARG A 450 6.29 -13.79 -8.20
N SER A 451 5.74 -14.44 -7.18
CA SER A 451 6.47 -14.88 -5.99
C SER A 451 7.14 -16.24 -6.20
N ASP A 452 8.40 -16.32 -5.84
CA ASP A 452 9.22 -17.53 -5.84
C ASP A 452 10.02 -17.68 -4.53
N LEU A 453 10.69 -18.81 -4.37
CA LEU A 453 11.51 -19.13 -3.20
C LEU A 453 12.52 -18.02 -2.87
N SER A 454 13.19 -17.46 -3.87
CA SER A 454 14.18 -16.40 -3.67
C SER A 454 13.58 -15.11 -3.12
N THR A 455 12.36 -14.74 -3.55
CA THR A 455 11.64 -13.56 -3.03
C THR A 455 11.08 -13.77 -1.64
N LEU A 456 10.61 -14.99 -1.31
CA LEU A 456 10.08 -15.30 0.02
C LEU A 456 11.14 -15.26 1.12
N THR A 457 12.37 -15.58 0.76
CA THR A 457 13.50 -15.74 1.70
C THR A 457 14.36 -14.48 1.81
N GLY A 458 14.10 -13.46 1.00
CA GLY A 458 14.94 -12.26 0.92
C GLY A 458 16.27 -12.48 0.18
N ILE A 459 16.44 -13.64 -0.47
CA ILE A 459 17.66 -13.98 -1.23
C ILE A 459 17.75 -13.14 -2.49
N ASN A 460 16.61 -12.89 -3.15
CA ASN A 460 16.54 -12.09 -4.36
C ASN A 460 17.08 -10.66 -4.14
N GLU A 461 16.77 -10.03 -3.01
CA GLU A 461 17.23 -8.68 -2.65
C GLU A 461 18.75 -8.63 -2.53
N LEU A 462 19.35 -9.63 -1.89
CA LEU A 462 20.80 -9.75 -1.75
C LEU A 462 21.48 -10.01 -3.10
N LEU A 463 20.89 -10.87 -3.94
CA LEU A 463 21.40 -11.09 -5.30
C LEU A 463 21.33 -9.82 -6.14
N ARG A 464 20.20 -9.10 -6.12
CA ARG A 464 20.04 -7.83 -6.84
C ARG A 464 21.04 -6.78 -6.37
N LEU A 465 21.26 -6.68 -5.06
CA LEU A 465 22.27 -5.79 -4.49
C LEU A 465 23.68 -6.20 -4.95
N LEU A 466 24.00 -7.49 -4.89
CA LEU A 466 25.29 -8.04 -5.31
C LEU A 466 25.59 -7.73 -6.79
N TYR A 467 24.67 -8.05 -7.70
CA TYR A 467 24.83 -7.79 -9.13
C TYR A 467 24.89 -6.28 -9.44
N SER A 468 24.15 -5.44 -8.71
CA SER A 468 24.22 -3.98 -8.91
C SER A 468 25.56 -3.35 -8.49
N ARG A 469 26.31 -4.00 -7.61
CA ARG A 469 27.56 -3.46 -7.05
C ARG A 469 28.83 -4.12 -7.60
N VAL A 470 28.74 -5.40 -7.95
CA VAL A 470 29.91 -6.22 -8.31
C VAL A 470 29.76 -6.86 -9.69
N GLY A 471 28.58 -6.81 -10.31
CA GLY A 471 28.35 -7.41 -11.62
C GLY A 471 29.14 -6.71 -12.73
N GLU A 472 29.88 -7.49 -13.52
CA GLU A 472 30.56 -7.02 -14.72
C GLU A 472 29.54 -6.96 -15.87
N TYR A 473 29.38 -5.79 -16.47
CA TYR A 473 28.48 -5.62 -17.60
C TYR A 473 29.17 -6.05 -18.90
N ARG A 474 28.60 -7.03 -19.60
CA ARG A 474 29.08 -7.50 -20.91
C ARG A 474 28.21 -6.94 -22.02
N CYS A 475 28.85 -6.48 -23.10
CA CYS A 475 28.18 -5.95 -24.28
C CYS A 475 27.19 -6.99 -24.83
N PRO A 476 25.91 -6.66 -25.01
CA PRO A 476 24.95 -7.57 -25.64
C PRO A 476 25.35 -7.95 -27.08
N ASP A 477 26.04 -7.06 -27.80
CA ASP A 477 26.33 -7.23 -29.23
C ASP A 477 27.62 -8.03 -29.48
N CYS A 478 28.65 -7.87 -28.64
CA CYS A 478 29.96 -8.51 -28.87
C CYS A 478 30.55 -9.25 -27.65
N GLY A 479 29.88 -9.25 -26.50
CA GLY A 479 30.30 -9.99 -25.30
C GLY A 479 31.47 -9.39 -24.51
N ASN A 480 32.12 -8.33 -24.99
CA ASN A 480 33.22 -7.66 -24.29
C ASN A 480 32.76 -7.03 -22.96
N VAL A 481 33.62 -7.06 -21.95
CA VAL A 481 33.38 -6.37 -20.67
C VAL A 481 33.46 -4.85 -20.89
N LEU A 482 32.46 -4.12 -20.37
CA LEU A 482 32.42 -2.65 -20.42
C LEU A 482 32.86 -2.05 -19.08
N ASP A 483 34.01 -1.39 -19.09
CA ASP A 483 34.45 -0.52 -17.98
C ASP A 483 33.86 0.90 -18.10
N THR A 484 33.49 1.32 -19.31
CA THR A 484 32.89 2.63 -19.60
C THR A 484 31.48 2.49 -20.18
N LYS A 485 30.79 3.60 -20.46
CA LYS A 485 29.46 3.56 -21.09
C LYS A 485 29.48 3.13 -22.56
N ILE A 486 30.63 3.20 -23.24
CA ILE A 486 30.72 2.93 -24.68
C ILE A 486 31.63 1.72 -24.92
N CYS A 487 31.11 0.74 -25.65
CA CYS A 487 31.84 -0.44 -26.09
C CYS A 487 32.61 -0.16 -27.39
N LYS A 488 33.70 -0.88 -27.62
CA LYS A 488 34.50 -0.79 -28.85
C LYS A 488 33.71 -1.15 -30.13
N CYS A 489 32.62 -1.92 -30.02
CA CYS A 489 31.75 -2.26 -31.15
C CYS A 489 30.70 -1.18 -31.48
N GLY A 490 30.72 -0.04 -30.77
CA GLY A 490 29.74 1.04 -30.95
C GLY A 490 28.50 0.94 -30.06
N TYR A 491 28.35 -0.13 -29.27
CA TYR A 491 27.26 -0.24 -28.29
C TYR A 491 27.41 0.79 -27.16
N GLU A 492 26.34 1.53 -26.86
CA GLU A 492 26.30 2.48 -25.75
C GLU A 492 25.29 2.07 -24.65
N ARG A 493 25.77 2.01 -23.41
CA ARG A 493 24.96 1.73 -22.22
C ARG A 493 24.23 2.99 -21.74
N ASN A 494 23.01 3.18 -22.24
CA ASN A 494 22.16 4.35 -21.97
C ASN A 494 21.30 4.26 -20.69
N PHE A 495 21.81 3.67 -19.62
CA PHE A 495 21.10 3.57 -18.34
C PHE A 495 22.08 3.53 -17.15
N GLU A 496 21.56 3.91 -15.98
CA GLU A 496 22.26 3.78 -14.71
C GLU A 496 22.00 2.43 -14.06
N ILE A 497 23.02 1.91 -13.38
CA ILE A 497 22.96 0.61 -12.69
C ILE A 497 22.34 0.82 -11.32
N ASN A 498 21.23 0.15 -11.06
CA ASN A 498 20.58 0.14 -9.75
C ASN A 498 19.91 -1.22 -9.49
N MET A 499 19.48 -1.45 -8.24
CA MET A 499 18.84 -2.71 -7.83
C MET A 499 17.51 -3.01 -8.54
N SER A 500 16.81 -1.99 -9.04
CA SER A 500 15.52 -2.16 -9.73
C SER A 500 15.70 -2.80 -11.11
N MET A 501 16.87 -2.61 -11.72
CA MET A 501 17.25 -3.26 -12.99
C MET A 501 17.31 -4.79 -12.88
N PHE A 502 17.61 -5.32 -11.70
CA PHE A 502 17.67 -6.77 -11.46
C PHE A 502 16.36 -7.34 -10.92
N SER A 503 15.28 -6.55 -10.94
CA SER A 503 13.97 -6.99 -10.43
C SER A 503 13.01 -7.32 -11.56
N PHE A 504 12.53 -8.57 -11.60
CA PHE A 504 11.43 -8.96 -12.47
C PHE A 504 10.06 -8.40 -12.02
N ASN A 505 10.00 -7.71 -10.88
CA ASN A 505 8.82 -7.00 -10.40
C ASN A 505 8.82 -5.51 -10.79
N HIS A 506 9.89 -5.03 -11.44
CA HIS A 506 10.08 -3.62 -11.80
C HIS A 506 10.26 -3.47 -13.31
N GLU A 507 9.69 -2.42 -13.90
CA GLU A 507 9.70 -2.21 -15.36
C GLU A 507 11.12 -2.10 -15.97
N LEU A 508 12.07 -1.54 -15.20
CA LEU A 508 13.48 -1.45 -15.59
C LEU A 508 14.18 -2.80 -15.77
N GLY A 509 13.73 -3.83 -15.05
CA GLY A 509 14.37 -5.15 -15.06
C GLY A 509 13.54 -6.25 -15.70
N ALA A 510 12.21 -6.13 -15.64
CA ALA A 510 11.30 -7.15 -16.13
C ALA A 510 11.41 -7.38 -17.63
N CYS A 511 11.28 -8.64 -18.05
CA CYS A 511 11.09 -8.98 -19.45
C CYS A 511 9.80 -8.34 -19.96
N LYS A 512 9.90 -7.52 -21.02
CA LYS A 512 8.76 -6.81 -21.62
C LYS A 512 7.71 -7.72 -22.28
N HIS A 513 8.09 -8.94 -22.66
CA HIS A 513 7.19 -9.88 -23.34
C HIS A 513 6.26 -10.63 -22.37
N CYS A 514 6.73 -10.91 -21.15
CA CYS A 514 5.95 -11.63 -20.13
C CYS A 514 5.69 -10.80 -18.88
N ASP A 515 6.01 -9.51 -18.90
CA ASP A 515 5.95 -8.60 -17.75
C ASP A 515 6.60 -9.19 -16.48
N GLY A 516 7.74 -9.87 -16.65
CA GLY A 516 8.45 -10.53 -15.56
C GLY A 516 7.73 -11.71 -14.89
N LEU A 517 6.76 -12.33 -15.56
CA LEU A 517 6.17 -13.59 -15.13
C LEU A 517 7.06 -14.80 -15.46
N GLY A 518 7.84 -14.72 -16.54
CA GLY A 518 8.64 -15.84 -17.06
C GLY A 518 7.83 -16.84 -17.88
N GLU A 519 6.51 -16.73 -17.86
CA GLU A 519 5.57 -17.55 -18.60
C GLU A 519 4.62 -16.67 -19.42
N VAL A 520 4.11 -17.23 -20.51
CA VAL A 520 3.08 -16.63 -21.35
C VAL A 520 1.96 -17.64 -21.58
N ILE A 521 0.74 -17.14 -21.73
CA ILE A 521 -0.42 -17.96 -22.07
C ILE A 521 -0.55 -17.90 -23.59
N LEU A 522 -0.31 -19.03 -24.25
CA LEU A 522 -0.37 -19.17 -25.70
C LEU A 522 -1.34 -20.29 -26.08
N CYS A 523 -1.93 -20.18 -27.26
CA CYS A 523 -2.75 -21.21 -27.83
C CYS A 523 -1.92 -22.48 -28.04
N ASP A 524 -2.50 -23.61 -27.61
CA ASP A 524 -1.89 -24.92 -27.72
C ASP A 524 -2.43 -25.63 -28.96
N PRO A 525 -1.58 -25.96 -29.95
CA PRO A 525 -2.02 -26.65 -31.18
C PRO A 525 -2.82 -27.91 -30.88
N ASP A 526 -2.37 -28.70 -29.90
CA ASP A 526 -2.99 -30.00 -29.57
C ASP A 526 -4.35 -29.84 -28.90
N LYS A 527 -4.60 -28.70 -28.25
CA LYS A 527 -5.92 -28.38 -27.67
C LYS A 527 -6.83 -27.71 -28.69
N LEU A 528 -6.27 -27.01 -29.68
CA LEU A 528 -7.02 -26.36 -30.74
C LEU A 528 -7.50 -27.39 -31.78
N VAL A 529 -6.66 -28.35 -32.15
CA VAL A 529 -6.98 -29.46 -33.06
C VAL A 529 -7.53 -30.64 -32.28
N THR A 530 -8.86 -30.68 -32.13
CA THR A 530 -9.53 -31.72 -31.34
C THR A 530 -9.78 -33.01 -32.11
N ASN A 531 -9.86 -32.94 -33.44
CA ASN A 531 -10.20 -34.08 -34.31
C ASN A 531 -9.12 -34.26 -35.40
N PRO A 532 -7.95 -34.84 -35.08
CA PRO A 532 -6.83 -34.92 -36.03
C PRO A 532 -7.10 -35.83 -37.24
N GLU A 533 -8.10 -36.71 -37.16
CA GLU A 533 -8.54 -37.57 -38.27
C GLU A 533 -9.35 -36.83 -39.35
N LEU A 534 -9.74 -35.58 -39.09
CA LEU A 534 -10.44 -34.72 -40.04
C LEU A 534 -9.47 -33.68 -40.63
N SER A 535 -9.86 -33.08 -41.76
CA SER A 535 -9.03 -32.05 -42.41
C SER A 535 -9.20 -30.68 -41.74
N LEU A 536 -8.21 -29.81 -41.90
CA LEU A 536 -8.29 -28.43 -41.40
C LEU A 536 -9.39 -27.63 -42.11
N LEU A 537 -9.76 -28.03 -43.33
CA LEU A 537 -10.85 -27.41 -44.09
C LEU A 537 -12.23 -27.97 -43.71
N ASP A 538 -12.30 -29.13 -43.06
CA ASP A 538 -13.55 -29.75 -42.65
C ASP A 538 -13.48 -30.44 -41.28
N GLY A 539 -13.42 -29.62 -40.23
CA GLY A 539 -13.83 -30.05 -38.90
C GLY A 539 -12.75 -30.49 -37.91
N ALA A 540 -11.47 -30.43 -38.28
CA ALA A 540 -10.37 -30.74 -37.36
C ALA A 540 -10.39 -29.89 -36.07
N LEU A 541 -10.91 -28.65 -36.14
CA LEU A 541 -10.95 -27.70 -35.01
C LEU A 541 -12.29 -27.67 -34.25
N LYS A 542 -13.32 -28.42 -34.67
CA LYS A 542 -14.73 -28.22 -34.21
C LYS A 542 -14.99 -28.60 -32.74
N GLY A 543 -14.07 -29.22 -32.02
CA GLY A 543 -14.32 -29.73 -30.66
C GLY A 543 -14.33 -28.65 -29.56
N THR A 544 -14.00 -27.40 -29.88
CA THR A 544 -14.15 -26.27 -28.94
C THR A 544 -14.90 -25.12 -29.59
N LYS A 545 -15.51 -24.23 -28.78
CA LYS A 545 -16.17 -23.01 -29.30
C LYS A 545 -15.20 -22.12 -30.08
N THR A 546 -13.96 -22.02 -29.62
CA THR A 546 -12.89 -21.27 -30.28
C THR A 546 -12.53 -21.91 -31.62
N GLY A 547 -12.27 -23.22 -31.63
CA GLY A 547 -11.93 -23.92 -32.86
C GLY A 547 -13.09 -23.99 -33.85
N LEU A 548 -14.35 -24.03 -33.40
CA LEU A 548 -15.53 -23.95 -34.27
C LEU A 548 -15.64 -22.59 -34.98
N PHE A 549 -15.22 -21.49 -34.34
CA PHE A 549 -15.19 -20.17 -34.97
C PHE A 549 -14.08 -20.03 -36.00
N TYR A 550 -12.85 -20.43 -35.65
CA TYR A 550 -11.70 -20.31 -36.55
C TYR A 550 -11.69 -21.38 -37.66
N GLY A 551 -12.23 -22.57 -37.39
CA GLY A 551 -12.39 -23.67 -38.34
C GLY A 551 -13.76 -23.72 -39.02
N ASP A 552 -14.51 -22.61 -39.06
CA ASP A 552 -15.75 -22.53 -39.82
C ASP A 552 -15.47 -22.70 -41.31
N VAL A 553 -16.08 -23.72 -41.94
CA VAL A 553 -15.91 -24.06 -43.35
C VAL A 553 -16.33 -22.91 -44.28
N TYR A 554 -17.29 -22.10 -43.83
CA TYR A 554 -17.74 -20.88 -44.53
C TYR A 554 -17.11 -19.61 -43.97
N GLY A 555 -16.11 -19.74 -43.10
CA GLY A 555 -15.40 -18.65 -42.44
C GLY A 555 -14.22 -18.12 -43.24
N GLN A 556 -13.86 -16.86 -42.98
CA GLN A 556 -12.76 -16.17 -43.64
C GLN A 556 -11.41 -16.87 -43.45
N TYR A 557 -11.14 -17.44 -42.27
CA TYR A 557 -9.86 -18.07 -41.96
C TYR A 557 -9.63 -19.33 -42.79
N VAL A 558 -10.63 -20.21 -42.90
CA VAL A 558 -10.56 -21.42 -43.73
C VAL A 558 -10.45 -21.07 -45.23
N ALA A 559 -11.17 -20.04 -45.68
CA ALA A 559 -11.03 -19.55 -47.06
C ALA A 559 -9.61 -19.04 -47.36
N THR A 560 -9.01 -18.33 -46.40
CA THR A 560 -7.62 -17.83 -46.51
C THR A 560 -6.62 -18.99 -46.52
N LEU A 561 -6.77 -19.98 -45.63
CA LEU A 561 -5.93 -21.18 -45.60
C LEU A 561 -6.01 -21.97 -46.91
N LYS A 562 -7.19 -22.04 -47.53
CA LYS A 562 -7.39 -22.74 -48.81
C LYS A 562 -6.61 -22.07 -49.94
N GLU A 563 -6.64 -20.75 -50.06
CA GLU A 563 -5.85 -20.03 -51.07
C GLU A 563 -4.35 -20.07 -50.76
N PHE A 564 -3.97 -19.99 -49.48
CA PHE A 564 -2.59 -20.19 -49.04
C PHE A 564 -2.07 -21.58 -49.47
N GLY A 565 -2.83 -22.64 -49.22
CA GLY A 565 -2.46 -24.01 -49.63
C GLY A 565 -2.25 -24.13 -51.13
N LYS A 566 -3.08 -23.49 -51.96
CA LYS A 566 -2.86 -23.47 -53.43
C LYS A 566 -1.57 -22.77 -53.82
N SER A 567 -1.29 -21.61 -53.24
CA SER A 567 -0.07 -20.84 -53.55
C SER A 567 1.23 -21.58 -53.17
N HIS A 568 1.18 -22.43 -52.14
CA HIS A 568 2.33 -23.17 -51.62
C HIS A 568 2.34 -24.66 -52.02
N ASN A 569 1.42 -25.08 -52.89
CA ASN A 569 1.24 -26.47 -53.31
C ASN A 569 1.02 -27.46 -52.13
N ILE A 570 0.29 -27.03 -51.10
CA ILE A 570 -0.08 -27.82 -49.91
C ILE A 570 -1.57 -28.15 -49.94
N ASN A 571 -1.90 -29.44 -49.85
CA ASN A 571 -3.29 -29.90 -49.81
C ASN A 571 -3.83 -30.02 -48.37
N TYR A 572 -4.50 -28.97 -47.88
CA TYR A 572 -5.14 -28.98 -46.55
C TYR A 572 -6.48 -29.73 -46.47
N SER A 573 -6.90 -30.41 -47.54
CA SER A 573 -8.14 -31.21 -47.57
C SER A 573 -7.96 -32.63 -47.01
N VAL A 574 -6.73 -33.07 -46.76
CA VAL A 574 -6.43 -34.37 -46.14
C VAL A 574 -6.56 -34.29 -44.61
N PRO A 575 -6.77 -35.42 -43.91
CA PRO A 575 -6.73 -35.47 -42.44
C PRO A 575 -5.50 -34.78 -41.85
N TYR A 576 -5.66 -34.05 -40.75
CA TYR A 576 -4.56 -33.31 -40.10
C TYR A 576 -3.40 -34.24 -39.70
N CYS A 577 -3.70 -35.47 -39.27
CA CYS A 577 -2.70 -36.49 -38.94
C CYS A 577 -1.80 -36.89 -40.13
N GLN A 578 -2.27 -36.71 -41.37
CA GLN A 578 -1.55 -37.06 -42.60
C GLN A 578 -0.75 -35.89 -43.20
N LEU A 579 -0.89 -34.68 -42.66
CA LEU A 579 -0.11 -33.52 -43.09
C LEU A 579 1.36 -33.65 -42.66
N SER A 580 2.28 -33.15 -43.49
CA SER A 580 3.69 -33.00 -43.11
C SER A 580 3.85 -31.99 -41.97
N GLU A 581 4.92 -32.12 -41.18
CA GLU A 581 5.19 -31.18 -40.07
C GLU A 581 5.36 -29.74 -40.55
N GLU A 582 5.92 -29.54 -41.74
CA GLU A 582 6.01 -28.23 -42.38
C GLU A 582 4.62 -27.67 -42.71
N ALA A 583 3.73 -28.48 -43.29
CA ALA A 583 2.37 -28.06 -43.61
C ALA A 583 1.56 -27.72 -42.34
N LYS A 584 1.73 -28.50 -41.26
CA LYS A 584 1.13 -28.22 -39.94
C LYS A 584 1.67 -26.91 -39.37
N ASN A 585 2.98 -26.70 -39.41
CA ASN A 585 3.60 -25.47 -38.91
C ASN A 585 3.10 -24.23 -39.66
N LEU A 586 3.03 -24.26 -40.99
CA LEU A 586 2.51 -23.16 -41.81
C LEU A 586 1.01 -22.89 -41.57
N ALA A 587 0.21 -23.93 -41.33
CA ALA A 587 -1.19 -23.73 -40.95
C ALA A 587 -1.35 -23.08 -39.57
N MET A 588 -0.48 -23.41 -38.63
CA MET A 588 -0.58 -22.94 -37.24
C MET A 588 0.06 -21.57 -37.00
N ASN A 589 1.24 -21.35 -37.58
CA ASN A 589 2.07 -20.15 -37.36
C ASN A 589 2.07 -19.17 -38.54
N GLY A 590 1.55 -19.58 -39.70
CA GLY A 590 1.40 -18.71 -40.86
C GLY A 590 2.67 -18.46 -41.66
N SER A 591 2.56 -17.50 -42.58
CA SER A 591 3.61 -16.94 -43.43
C SER A 591 3.37 -15.42 -43.62
N GLU A 592 4.38 -14.70 -44.10
CA GLU A 592 4.28 -13.27 -44.43
C GLU A 592 3.68 -13.00 -45.82
N ASP A 593 3.36 -14.04 -46.59
CA ASP A 593 2.85 -13.89 -47.95
C ASP A 593 1.49 -13.19 -48.02
N VAL A 594 1.37 -12.25 -48.95
CA VAL A 594 0.13 -11.54 -49.24
C VAL A 594 -0.68 -12.33 -50.26
N LEU A 595 -1.93 -12.62 -49.93
CA LEU A 595 -2.84 -13.43 -50.74
C LEU A 595 -4.09 -12.63 -51.11
N SER A 596 -4.52 -12.76 -52.37
CA SER A 596 -5.85 -12.32 -52.80
C SER A 596 -6.86 -13.44 -52.55
N VAL A 597 -7.75 -13.25 -51.58
CA VAL A 597 -8.70 -14.27 -51.11
C VAL A 597 -10.12 -13.91 -51.55
N GLN A 598 -10.81 -14.87 -52.18
CA GLN A 598 -12.25 -14.80 -52.43
C GLN A 598 -13.01 -15.62 -51.40
N TRP A 599 -13.53 -14.94 -50.38
CA TRP A 599 -14.28 -15.57 -49.30
C TRP A 599 -15.77 -15.66 -49.65
N LYS A 600 -16.27 -16.88 -49.85
CA LYS A 600 -17.70 -17.17 -50.00
C LYS A 600 -18.30 -17.48 -48.63
N TYR A 601 -19.14 -16.59 -48.10
CA TYR A 601 -19.75 -16.76 -46.78
C TYR A 601 -21.20 -17.22 -46.89
N LYS A 602 -21.65 -17.97 -45.87
CA LYS A 602 -23.04 -18.39 -45.69
C LYS A 602 -23.46 -18.17 -44.24
N ARG A 603 -24.42 -17.26 -44.01
CA ARG A 603 -24.98 -16.96 -42.68
C ARG A 603 -26.50 -17.04 -42.72
N GLY A 604 -27.06 -18.16 -42.26
CA GLY A 604 -28.49 -18.43 -42.42
C GLY A 604 -28.86 -18.49 -43.90
N ASN A 605 -29.83 -17.66 -44.33
CA ASN A 605 -30.28 -17.58 -45.73
C ASN A 605 -29.49 -16.56 -46.58
N ARG A 606 -28.45 -15.91 -46.03
CA ARG A 606 -27.63 -14.93 -46.77
C ARG A 606 -26.33 -15.56 -47.24
N GLU A 607 -26.10 -15.52 -48.55
CA GLU A 607 -24.88 -15.97 -49.21
C GLU A 607 -24.28 -14.82 -50.01
N GLY A 608 -22.95 -14.75 -50.07
CA GLY A 608 -22.24 -13.69 -50.78
C GLY A 608 -20.75 -13.98 -50.94
N VAL A 609 -20.07 -13.19 -51.77
CA VAL A 609 -18.63 -13.30 -52.02
C VAL A 609 -17.95 -11.99 -51.64
N HIS A 610 -16.91 -12.06 -50.84
CA HIS A 610 -16.08 -10.92 -50.45
C HIS A 610 -14.64 -11.15 -50.91
N SER A 611 -14.09 -10.21 -51.67
CA SER A 611 -12.69 -10.24 -52.10
C SER A 611 -11.85 -9.37 -51.17
N MET A 612 -10.72 -9.89 -50.70
CA MET A 612 -9.80 -9.16 -49.81
C MET A 612 -8.35 -9.59 -50.03
N GLU A 613 -7.42 -8.67 -49.79
CA GLU A 613 -6.00 -8.97 -49.71
C GLU A 613 -5.59 -9.09 -48.24
N THR A 614 -4.97 -10.21 -47.87
CA THR A 614 -4.54 -10.47 -46.49
C THR A 614 -3.34 -11.39 -46.46
N ASN A 615 -2.58 -11.35 -45.38
CA ASN A 615 -1.61 -12.38 -45.06
C ASN A 615 -2.23 -13.55 -44.28
N TRP A 616 -1.71 -14.75 -44.50
CA TRP A 616 -2.06 -15.93 -43.69
C TRP A 616 -1.17 -15.97 -42.44
N LYS A 617 -1.67 -15.42 -41.33
CA LYS A 617 -0.91 -15.36 -40.07
C LYS A 617 -0.92 -16.66 -39.23
N GLY A 618 -1.69 -17.66 -39.67
CA GLY A 618 -1.84 -18.93 -38.94
C GLY A 618 -2.86 -18.91 -37.81
N PHE A 619 -3.45 -20.07 -37.51
CA PHE A 619 -4.52 -20.18 -36.52
C PHE A 619 -4.09 -19.76 -35.11
N LEU A 620 -2.89 -20.11 -34.67
CA LEU A 620 -2.42 -19.76 -33.32
C LEU A 620 -2.29 -18.26 -33.15
N HIS A 621 -1.81 -17.55 -34.18
CA HIS A 621 -1.68 -16.10 -34.15
C HIS A 621 -3.03 -15.43 -33.93
N PHE A 622 -4.06 -15.81 -34.70
CA PHE A 622 -5.38 -15.23 -34.57
C PHE A 622 -6.01 -15.49 -33.20
N VAL A 623 -5.89 -16.72 -32.69
CA VAL A 623 -6.38 -17.08 -31.34
C VAL A 623 -5.62 -16.29 -30.27
N ASN A 624 -4.29 -16.19 -30.36
CA ASN A 624 -3.47 -15.45 -29.40
C ASN A 624 -3.80 -13.96 -29.39
N GLU A 625 -3.91 -13.33 -30.56
CA GLU A 625 -4.24 -11.91 -30.70
C GLU A 625 -5.60 -11.58 -30.09
N GLU A 626 -6.61 -12.39 -30.40
CA GLU A 626 -7.96 -12.20 -29.85
C GLU A 626 -8.01 -12.47 -28.34
N TYR A 627 -7.25 -13.46 -27.84
CA TYR A 627 -7.11 -13.70 -26.41
C TYR A 627 -6.49 -12.47 -25.72
N GLN A 628 -5.40 -11.91 -26.24
CA GLN A 628 -4.78 -10.71 -25.65
C GLN A 628 -5.77 -9.55 -25.56
N ARG A 629 -6.62 -9.35 -26.57
CA ARG A 629 -7.65 -8.30 -26.56
C ARG A 629 -8.81 -8.55 -25.60
N LYS A 630 -9.15 -9.81 -25.33
CA LYS A 630 -10.39 -10.22 -24.63
C LYS A 630 -10.18 -11.03 -23.35
N HIS A 631 -8.94 -11.21 -22.88
CA HIS A 631 -8.60 -12.05 -21.72
C HIS A 631 -9.32 -11.64 -20.42
N GLY A 632 -9.73 -10.38 -20.30
CA GLY A 632 -10.49 -9.85 -19.15
C GLY A 632 -11.99 -10.18 -19.13
N ASP A 633 -12.55 -10.67 -20.24
CA ASP A 633 -14.00 -10.89 -20.40
C ASP A 633 -14.37 -12.38 -20.47
N LYS A 634 -15.68 -12.68 -20.46
CA LYS A 634 -16.23 -14.05 -20.62
C LYS A 634 -15.71 -14.78 -21.88
N ARG A 635 -15.37 -14.04 -22.95
CA ARG A 635 -14.81 -14.61 -24.18
C ARG A 635 -13.38 -15.12 -23.97
N GLY A 636 -12.54 -14.36 -23.27
CA GLY A 636 -11.19 -14.80 -22.90
C GLY A 636 -11.21 -16.03 -22.00
N GLN A 637 -12.15 -16.11 -21.05
CA GLN A 637 -12.34 -17.30 -20.22
C GLN A 637 -12.69 -18.54 -21.05
N ALA A 638 -13.57 -18.40 -22.05
CA ALA A 638 -13.92 -19.52 -22.94
C ALA A 638 -12.73 -20.01 -23.79
N MET A 639 -11.81 -19.10 -24.13
CA MET A 639 -10.61 -19.44 -24.90
C MET A 639 -9.59 -20.23 -24.08
N MET A 640 -9.59 -20.16 -22.74
CA MET A 640 -8.64 -20.89 -21.88
C MET A 640 -8.60 -22.40 -22.14
N ASN A 641 -9.69 -22.99 -22.65
CA ASN A 641 -9.75 -24.41 -23.02
C ASN A 641 -8.76 -24.79 -24.12
N VAL A 642 -8.38 -23.84 -24.98
CA VAL A 642 -7.39 -24.05 -26.06
C VAL A 642 -6.05 -23.35 -25.77
N MET A 643 -5.87 -22.81 -24.56
CA MET A 643 -4.63 -22.14 -24.15
C MET A 643 -3.81 -23.03 -23.20
N SER A 644 -2.50 -22.82 -23.22
CA SER A 644 -1.55 -23.45 -22.31
C SER A 644 -0.54 -22.43 -21.81
N VAL A 645 -0.09 -22.61 -20.58
CA VAL A 645 1.03 -21.85 -20.02
C VAL A 645 2.31 -22.41 -20.63
N ARG A 646 3.12 -21.53 -21.22
CA ARG A 646 4.42 -21.86 -21.82
C ARG A 646 5.50 -20.96 -21.24
N VAL A 647 6.75 -21.44 -21.24
CA VAL A 647 7.91 -20.63 -20.88
C VAL A 647 8.00 -19.47 -21.88
N CYS A 648 8.26 -18.26 -21.38
CA CYS A 648 8.40 -17.08 -22.22
C CYS A 648 9.59 -17.24 -23.18
N PRO A 649 9.38 -17.17 -24.51
CA PRO A 649 10.45 -17.39 -25.48
C PRO A 649 11.48 -16.25 -25.50
N SER A 650 11.08 -15.02 -25.13
CA SER A 650 11.99 -13.86 -25.13
C SER A 650 13.00 -13.87 -23.99
N CYS A 651 12.68 -14.48 -22.86
CA CYS A 651 13.57 -14.53 -21.69
C CYS A 651 13.90 -15.96 -21.25
N ASN A 652 13.39 -16.99 -21.93
CA ASN A 652 13.54 -18.41 -21.56
C ASN A 652 13.26 -18.65 -20.06
N GLY A 653 12.18 -18.04 -19.55
CA GLY A 653 11.78 -18.15 -18.15
C GLY A 653 12.63 -17.36 -17.16
N ALA A 654 13.62 -16.58 -17.60
CA ALA A 654 14.48 -15.77 -16.73
C ALA A 654 13.76 -14.59 -16.08
N ARG A 655 12.59 -14.19 -16.59
CA ARG A 655 11.74 -13.09 -16.09
C ARG A 655 12.35 -11.69 -16.23
N LEU A 656 13.60 -11.59 -16.66
CA LEU A 656 14.35 -10.35 -16.80
C LEU A 656 14.58 -9.99 -18.27
N ASN A 657 14.83 -8.71 -18.53
CA ASN A 657 15.21 -8.21 -19.86
C ASN A 657 16.69 -8.50 -20.18
N SER A 658 17.05 -8.37 -21.46
CA SER A 658 18.41 -8.63 -21.95
C SER A 658 19.47 -7.79 -21.22
N SER A 659 19.20 -6.51 -20.98
CA SER A 659 20.14 -5.61 -20.29
C SER A 659 20.49 -6.10 -18.88
N ALA A 660 19.52 -6.63 -18.12
CA ALA A 660 19.77 -7.18 -16.79
C ALA A 660 20.53 -8.51 -16.84
N LEU A 661 20.27 -9.32 -17.87
CA LEU A 661 20.94 -10.60 -18.10
C LEU A 661 22.39 -10.46 -18.62
N SER A 662 22.77 -9.26 -19.05
CA SER A 662 24.13 -8.92 -19.49
C SER A 662 25.12 -8.65 -18.35
N PHE A 663 24.71 -8.76 -17.09
CA PHE A 663 25.62 -8.65 -15.94
C PHE A 663 26.06 -10.02 -15.45
N PHE A 664 27.36 -10.19 -15.22
CA PHE A 664 27.96 -11.46 -14.83
C PHE A 664 28.80 -11.34 -13.57
N ILE A 665 28.78 -12.39 -12.76
CA ILE A 665 29.72 -12.63 -11.66
C ILE A 665 30.24 -14.07 -11.81
N LYS A 666 31.55 -14.23 -12.02
CA LYS A 666 32.18 -15.53 -12.34
C LYS A 666 31.42 -16.30 -13.43
N ASP A 667 31.18 -15.64 -14.57
CA ASP A 667 30.50 -16.19 -15.77
C ASP A 667 29.04 -16.62 -15.56
N LYS A 668 28.37 -16.15 -14.51
CA LYS A 668 26.95 -16.39 -14.29
C LYS A 668 26.19 -15.08 -14.22
N ASN A 669 25.07 -15.00 -14.93
CA ASN A 669 24.12 -13.92 -14.75
C ASN A 669 23.16 -14.24 -13.60
N ILE A 670 22.37 -13.24 -13.18
CA ILE A 670 21.47 -13.41 -12.04
C ILE A 670 20.44 -14.53 -12.25
N ALA A 671 19.94 -14.71 -13.48
CA ALA A 671 18.96 -15.76 -13.79
C ALA A 671 19.58 -17.17 -13.71
N ASP A 672 20.86 -17.32 -14.03
CA ASP A 672 21.58 -18.58 -13.84
C ASP A 672 21.63 -18.96 -12.36
N ILE A 673 21.81 -17.99 -11.47
CA ILE A 673 21.77 -18.21 -10.02
C ILE A 673 20.35 -18.58 -9.58
N HIS A 674 19.32 -17.92 -10.10
CA HIS A 674 17.94 -18.29 -9.78
C HIS A 674 17.58 -19.72 -10.20
N ARG A 675 18.19 -20.25 -11.27
CA ARG A 675 17.97 -21.64 -11.73
C ARG A 675 18.72 -22.68 -10.91
N MET A 676 19.69 -22.29 -10.08
CA MET A 676 20.41 -23.20 -9.21
C MET A 676 19.50 -23.75 -8.11
N THR A 677 19.75 -25.01 -7.76
CA THR A 677 19.35 -25.56 -6.47
C THR A 677 20.05 -24.81 -5.34
N ILE A 678 19.48 -24.85 -4.13
CA ILE A 678 20.11 -24.24 -2.95
C ILE A 678 21.52 -24.80 -2.72
N THR A 679 21.73 -26.11 -2.92
CA THR A 679 23.06 -26.74 -2.81
C THR A 679 24.09 -26.09 -3.75
N GLU A 680 23.73 -25.94 -5.02
CA GLU A 680 24.59 -25.32 -6.03
C GLU A 680 24.86 -23.85 -5.69
N ALA A 681 23.84 -23.11 -5.26
CA ALA A 681 23.99 -21.72 -4.85
C ALA A 681 24.90 -21.56 -3.62
N VAL A 682 24.80 -22.44 -2.61
CA VAL A 682 25.72 -22.45 -1.46
C VAL A 682 27.16 -22.65 -1.92
N GLN A 683 27.40 -23.63 -2.80
CA GLN A 683 28.74 -23.91 -3.29
C GLN A 683 29.29 -22.75 -4.12
N TRP A 684 28.44 -22.15 -4.97
CA TRP A 684 28.82 -20.98 -5.76
C TRP A 684 29.26 -19.81 -4.87
N VAL A 685 28.49 -19.47 -3.82
CA VAL A 685 28.86 -18.39 -2.89
C VAL A 685 30.14 -18.71 -2.11
N LYS A 686 30.33 -19.95 -1.65
CA LYS A 686 31.57 -20.37 -0.97
C LYS A 686 32.81 -20.21 -1.87
N ASN A 687 32.75 -20.74 -3.09
CA ASN A 687 33.84 -20.64 -4.07
C ASN A 687 34.16 -19.18 -4.41
N MET A 688 33.19 -18.27 -4.33
CA MET A 688 33.44 -16.85 -4.50
C MET A 688 34.12 -16.21 -3.28
N LEU A 689 33.73 -16.58 -2.06
CA LEU A 689 34.34 -16.05 -0.82
C LEU A 689 35.80 -16.48 -0.65
N GLU A 690 36.14 -17.70 -1.10
CA GLU A 690 37.50 -18.26 -1.01
C GLU A 690 38.45 -17.69 -2.08
N GLY A 691 37.94 -17.37 -3.27
CA GLY A 691 38.77 -17.07 -4.45
C GLY A 691 38.86 -15.60 -4.88
N ASN A 692 38.46 -14.61 -4.06
CA ASN A 692 38.41 -13.20 -4.50
C ASN A 692 39.53 -12.33 -3.89
N SER A 693 40.52 -12.01 -4.71
CA SER A 693 41.62 -11.06 -4.46
C SER A 693 41.52 -9.82 -5.37
N GLY A 694 40.37 -9.13 -5.36
CA GLY A 694 40.09 -7.96 -6.22
C GLY A 694 39.34 -6.79 -5.56
N LEU A 695 39.22 -5.67 -6.28
CA LEU A 695 39.00 -4.27 -5.81
C LEU A 695 37.66 -3.94 -5.10
N ASN A 696 36.82 -4.92 -4.77
CA ASN A 696 35.57 -4.70 -4.00
C ASN A 696 35.33 -5.79 -2.93
N ARG A 697 36.40 -6.39 -2.41
CA ARG A 697 36.36 -7.50 -1.43
C ARG A 697 35.47 -7.21 -0.21
N LYS A 698 35.45 -5.97 0.29
CA LYS A 698 34.65 -5.57 1.47
C LYS A 698 33.15 -5.59 1.17
N VAL A 699 32.71 -4.89 0.12
CA VAL A 699 31.30 -4.84 -0.32
C VAL A 699 30.80 -6.24 -0.68
N PHE A 700 31.62 -7.00 -1.41
CA PHE A 700 31.32 -8.38 -1.76
C PHE A 700 31.12 -9.24 -0.50
N LYS A 701 32.05 -9.20 0.46
CA LYS A 701 31.97 -9.99 1.69
C LYS A 701 30.75 -9.60 2.54
N GLU A 702 30.44 -8.31 2.66
CA GLU A 702 29.28 -7.80 3.42
C GLU A 702 27.94 -8.28 2.85
N ILE A 703 27.83 -8.47 1.54
CA ILE A 703 26.59 -8.96 0.90
C ILE A 703 26.55 -10.49 0.84
N SER A 704 27.67 -11.12 0.48
CA SER A 704 27.76 -12.57 0.30
C SER A 704 27.68 -13.36 1.62
N THR A 705 28.08 -12.77 2.75
CA THR A 705 28.00 -13.44 4.07
C THR A 705 26.53 -13.67 4.50
N PRO A 706 25.65 -12.64 4.54
CA PRO A 706 24.22 -12.84 4.79
C PRO A 706 23.54 -13.75 3.75
N LEU A 707 23.96 -13.67 2.47
CA LEU A 707 23.44 -14.54 1.41
C LEU A 707 23.76 -16.02 1.69
N LEU A 708 25.02 -16.31 2.03
CA LEU A 708 25.44 -17.67 2.38
C LEU A 708 24.72 -18.18 3.64
N MET A 709 24.51 -17.32 4.63
CA MET A 709 23.77 -17.68 5.85
C MET A 709 22.33 -18.10 5.53
N LYS A 710 21.59 -17.30 4.74
CA LYS A 710 20.22 -17.63 4.32
C LYS A 710 20.16 -18.94 3.53
N LEU A 711 21.08 -19.14 2.59
CA LEU A 711 21.15 -20.38 1.81
C LEU A 711 21.45 -21.61 2.69
N LYS A 712 22.37 -21.49 3.65
CA LYS A 712 22.67 -22.56 4.63
C LYS A 712 21.47 -22.87 5.53
N ASN A 713 20.71 -21.87 5.97
CA ASN A 713 19.51 -22.09 6.77
C ASN A 713 18.47 -22.91 5.99
N LEU A 714 18.27 -22.61 4.70
CA LEU A 714 17.40 -23.42 3.84
C LEU A 714 17.92 -24.85 3.68
N GLN A 715 19.23 -25.03 3.55
CA GLN A 715 19.86 -26.35 3.46
C GLN A 715 19.69 -27.16 4.75
N GLN A 716 19.88 -26.54 5.93
CA GLN A 716 19.67 -27.17 7.23
C GLN A 716 18.23 -27.62 7.44
N LEU A 717 17.27 -26.92 6.84
CA LEU A 717 15.85 -27.28 6.84
C LEU A 717 15.48 -28.31 5.75
N GLY A 718 16.47 -28.96 5.14
CA GLY A 718 16.23 -30.02 4.15
C GLY A 718 15.63 -29.54 2.83
N LEU A 719 15.76 -28.26 2.49
CA LEU A 719 15.24 -27.70 1.23
C LEU A 719 16.28 -27.64 0.11
N ALA A 720 17.41 -28.32 0.29
CA ALA A 720 18.61 -28.21 -0.55
C ALA A 720 18.36 -28.48 -2.06
N TYR A 721 17.36 -29.30 -2.39
CA TYR A 721 16.98 -29.68 -3.75
C TYR A 721 16.15 -28.63 -4.49
N LEU A 722 15.58 -27.64 -3.80
CA LEU A 722 14.73 -26.64 -4.44
C LEU A 722 15.55 -25.62 -5.22
N GLN A 723 15.06 -25.26 -6.40
CA GLN A 723 15.58 -24.15 -7.19
C GLN A 723 15.16 -22.80 -6.59
N LEU A 724 16.03 -21.79 -6.65
CA LEU A 724 15.71 -20.44 -6.17
C LEU A 724 14.56 -19.78 -6.94
N SER A 725 14.36 -20.13 -8.21
CA SER A 725 13.22 -19.71 -9.06
C SER A 725 11.96 -20.54 -8.85
N ARG A 726 11.94 -21.51 -7.92
CA ARG A 726 10.76 -22.33 -7.67
C ARG A 726 9.60 -21.45 -7.24
N ARG A 727 8.49 -21.51 -7.98
CA ARG A 727 7.30 -20.71 -7.71
C ARG A 727 6.71 -21.02 -6.33
N ALA A 728 6.33 -19.95 -5.62
CA ALA A 728 5.83 -20.05 -4.25
C ALA A 728 4.53 -20.87 -4.15
N ASP A 729 3.65 -20.79 -5.15
CA ASP A 729 2.39 -21.52 -5.20
C ASP A 729 2.54 -23.00 -5.60
N THR A 730 3.76 -23.44 -5.90
CA THR A 730 4.08 -24.84 -6.24
C THR A 730 4.82 -25.59 -5.13
N LEU A 731 5.01 -24.92 -3.97
CA LEU A 731 5.57 -25.53 -2.77
C LEU A 731 4.47 -26.32 -2.05
N SER A 732 4.81 -27.50 -1.56
CA SER A 732 3.97 -28.25 -0.61
C SER A 732 3.81 -27.48 0.70
N GLY A 733 2.79 -27.81 1.50
CA GLY A 733 2.58 -27.19 2.81
C GLY A 733 3.82 -27.29 3.72
N GLY A 734 4.47 -28.46 3.76
CA GLY A 734 5.69 -28.67 4.54
C GLY A 734 6.91 -27.90 4.01
N GLU A 735 7.08 -27.79 2.69
CA GLU A 735 8.14 -26.95 2.10
C GLU A 735 7.91 -25.48 2.43
N ALA A 736 6.69 -24.98 2.24
CA ALA A 736 6.32 -23.60 2.55
C ALA A 736 6.56 -23.27 4.04
N GLN A 737 6.22 -24.19 4.94
CA GLN A 737 6.46 -24.06 6.38
C GLN A 737 7.96 -23.93 6.69
N ARG A 738 8.79 -24.80 6.11
CA ARG A 738 10.25 -24.76 6.29
C ARG A 738 10.88 -23.51 5.65
N VAL A 739 10.38 -23.05 4.51
CA VAL A 739 10.82 -21.77 3.91
C VAL A 739 10.53 -20.62 4.86
N LYS A 740 9.34 -20.58 5.47
CA LYS A 740 8.95 -19.57 6.44
C LYS A 740 9.83 -19.63 7.70
N LEU A 741 10.11 -20.83 8.20
CA LEU A 741 11.00 -21.05 9.33
C LEU A 741 12.42 -20.55 9.04
N SER A 742 12.92 -20.75 7.82
CA SER A 742 14.24 -20.25 7.40
C SER A 742 14.38 -18.74 7.55
N SER A 743 13.34 -18.00 7.17
CA SER A 743 13.30 -16.53 7.32
C SER A 743 13.32 -16.09 8.78
N LEU A 744 12.77 -16.90 9.70
CA LEU A 744 12.77 -16.62 11.14
C LEU A 744 14.11 -16.97 11.78
N LEU A 745 14.74 -18.09 11.41
CA LEU A 745 16.07 -18.46 11.91
C LEU A 745 17.16 -17.47 11.51
N GLY A 746 16.95 -16.70 10.44
CA GLY A 746 17.86 -15.64 10.01
C GLY A 746 17.64 -14.29 10.70
N SER A 747 16.65 -14.18 11.60
CA SER A 747 16.37 -12.95 12.35
C SER A 747 17.01 -13.00 13.73
N GLU A 748 17.66 -11.92 14.16
CA GLU A 748 18.31 -11.82 15.48
C GLU A 748 17.28 -11.50 16.60
N PHE A 749 16.04 -11.96 16.47
CA PHE A 749 15.02 -11.70 17.47
C PHE A 749 15.24 -12.55 18.71
N THR A 750 15.36 -11.89 19.86
CA THR A 750 15.36 -12.53 21.19
C THR A 750 14.06 -12.23 21.93
N GLY A 751 13.61 -13.15 22.77
CA GLY A 751 12.37 -12.96 23.55
C GLY A 751 11.11 -13.01 22.69
N VAL A 752 11.06 -13.95 21.74
CA VAL A 752 9.90 -14.19 20.86
C VAL A 752 9.40 -15.63 21.04
N THR A 753 8.11 -15.79 21.27
CA THR A 753 7.44 -17.10 21.32
C THR A 753 7.09 -17.57 19.91
N TYR A 754 7.74 -18.63 19.42
CA TYR A 754 7.37 -19.24 18.14
C TYR A 754 6.28 -20.30 18.34
N VAL A 755 5.16 -20.18 17.65
CA VAL A 755 4.03 -21.14 17.69
C VAL A 755 3.96 -21.89 16.37
N LEU A 756 4.34 -23.17 16.36
CA LEU A 756 4.43 -24.01 15.17
C LEU A 756 3.30 -25.04 15.14
N ASP A 757 2.75 -25.29 13.94
CA ASP A 757 1.73 -26.33 13.68
C ASP A 757 2.35 -27.61 13.08
#